data_AF-A0A364LKN2-F1
#
_entry.id   AF-A0A364LKN2-F1
#
_cell.length_a   1.000
_cell.length_b   1.000
_cell.length_c   1.000
_cell.angle_alpha   90.00
_cell.angle_beta   90.00
_cell.angle_gamma   90.00
#
_symmetry.space_group_name_H-M   'P 1'
#
loop_
_entity.id
_entity.type
_entity.pdbx_description
1 polymer ?
#
loop_
_entity_poly.entity_id
_entity_poly.type
_entity_poly.pdbx_seq_one_letter_code
_entity_poly.pdbx_strand_id
1 'polypeptide(L)'
;MLFGSGAALAENGIIECKDYDGKPLMVKPKTITIYNNTDKIIYPVLATSKNAVNEWVQGCFRSSSPYPTNYVYKLYVNENSGIPPDSSVTITLPLYSESKGSYITWWNGGRVVLADRNDRLHEEQDSPMTVPSEVTCEGKNVQCNLYLYSSNVQFPEDVYAQLSEYTFGDSIVPPKQTLRLLKPENVGYNISYVDHVYMPIAIGPKNNPYIGYSGSIQSIETFRDHLQAFLQSAIGKGWPVYNLSELKLPGGYNIFAQRSGTLPPDDNVPVKPQEGFPPVLTVMKCIQGGCTDEEKRSLHFGESVQNMQNLWGSCVGWDEDVSKYVTETVSCPDDLKKDLETIQKFFKQNHAQYLQMYSAGKCTLTPKSDPVQFNYWEAIKHIYGWVPFNEGCGAAANPLSDTKISGWDHAKIQSMYIHDLQYNYQKPTTTAAFMFNPYVKLIHDDSYLSMDAYGFSVDDAVGFMSELGDGLIFAVGGSNGLENQRQFNYRDGFSVAIGVPQSMLDQINTPLIKKYGVCVMNQDPDDLDCKKDKQDVTMPDNSQIAGFRVGTVADYPIKVRFTDLKDNVYTFVVNTKFAPCTDDMDPSQCPSNKSDIVNKQSCLVTDSKGQKHPKSNDWCQNANPNQQKEKQLTKNFISFPQPVDFMN
;
A
#
# COMPACT_ATOMS: atom_id res chain seq x y z
N MET A 1 -30.79 6.84 33.58
CA MET A 1 -29.69 6.99 32.60
C MET A 1 -30.21 6.48 31.29
N LEU A 2 -30.44 7.39 30.34
CA LEU A 2 -31.02 7.11 29.04
C LEU A 2 -29.95 6.46 28.15
N PHE A 3 -30.25 5.26 27.64
CA PHE A 3 -29.47 4.61 26.58
C PHE A 3 -29.54 5.49 25.33
N GLY A 4 -28.38 5.93 24.84
CA GLY A 4 -28.27 6.65 23.57
C GLY A 4 -28.67 5.73 22.41
N SER A 5 -29.54 6.25 21.55
CA SER A 5 -30.01 5.65 20.31
C SER A 5 -28.85 5.17 19.44
N GLY A 6 -28.72 3.85 19.28
CA GLY A 6 -27.92 3.26 18.21
C GLY A 6 -28.49 3.69 16.87
N ALA A 7 -27.60 3.95 15.91
CA ALA A 7 -27.99 4.18 14.51
C ALA A 7 -28.85 3.00 14.04
N ALA A 8 -30.00 3.29 13.42
CA ALA A 8 -30.83 2.25 12.84
C ALA A 8 -30.08 1.65 11.63
N LEU A 9 -29.80 0.35 11.67
CA LEU A 9 -29.31 -0.39 10.51
C LEU A 9 -30.42 -0.38 9.45
N ALA A 10 -30.20 0.31 8.32
CA ALA A 10 -31.08 0.23 7.16
C ALA A 10 -30.81 -1.09 6.41
N GLU A 11 -31.84 -1.69 5.82
CA GLU A 11 -31.70 -2.87 4.95
C GLU A 11 -30.59 -2.65 3.90
N ASN A 12 -29.78 -3.70 3.63
CA ASN A 12 -28.68 -3.74 2.65
C ASN A 12 -27.32 -3.13 3.07
N GLY A 13 -26.97 -3.10 4.36
CA GLY A 13 -25.62 -2.74 4.82
C GLY A 13 -25.26 -1.25 4.68
N ILE A 14 -26.26 -0.39 4.50
CA ILE A 14 -26.11 1.06 4.57
C ILE A 14 -26.07 1.48 6.04
N ILE A 15 -25.06 2.27 6.40
CA ILE A 15 -24.87 2.76 7.77
C ILE A 15 -25.21 4.25 7.84
N GLU A 16 -26.08 4.63 8.77
CA GLU A 16 -26.32 6.04 9.09
C GLU A 16 -25.20 6.57 9.98
N CYS A 17 -24.34 7.40 9.40
CA CYS A 17 -23.33 8.18 10.09
C CYS A 17 -23.80 9.63 10.27
N LYS A 18 -22.96 10.46 10.90
CA LYS A 18 -23.16 11.90 11.01
C LYS A 18 -22.14 12.65 10.17
N ASP A 19 -22.62 13.65 9.43
CA ASP A 19 -21.78 14.53 8.64
C ASP A 19 -21.00 15.56 9.50
N TYR A 20 -20.34 16.48 8.81
CA TYR A 20 -19.61 17.59 9.42
C TYR A 20 -20.46 18.42 10.39
N ASP A 21 -21.74 18.65 10.05
CA ASP A 21 -22.72 19.44 10.82
C ASP A 21 -23.51 18.58 11.84
N GLY A 22 -23.22 17.28 11.92
CA GLY A 22 -23.91 16.34 12.81
C GLY A 22 -25.25 15.82 12.27
N LYS A 23 -25.59 16.09 11.00
CA LYS A 23 -26.81 15.60 10.35
C LYS A 23 -26.61 14.16 9.85
N PRO A 24 -27.70 13.37 9.68
CA PRO A 24 -27.62 12.03 9.13
C PRO A 24 -26.97 12.00 7.73
N LEU A 25 -26.00 11.10 7.56
CA LEU A 25 -25.30 10.80 6.31
C LEU A 25 -25.37 9.28 6.08
N MET A 26 -25.97 8.87 4.97
CA MET A 26 -26.05 7.46 4.61
C MET A 26 -24.77 7.01 3.91
N VAL A 27 -24.02 6.14 4.57
CA VAL A 27 -22.78 5.55 4.05
C VAL A 27 -23.09 4.19 3.44
N LYS A 28 -22.87 4.09 2.13
CA LYS A 28 -23.06 2.84 1.37
C LYS A 28 -21.92 1.86 1.65
N PRO A 29 -22.17 0.54 1.55
CA PRO A 29 -21.12 -0.46 1.61
C PRO A 29 -20.15 -0.30 0.43
N LYS A 30 -18.94 -0.82 0.60
CA LYS A 30 -17.92 -0.92 -0.47
C LYS A 30 -17.70 -2.37 -0.85
N THR A 31 -17.09 -2.60 -2.00
CA THR A 31 -16.90 -3.96 -2.51
C THR A 31 -15.44 -4.36 -2.65
N ILE A 32 -15.16 -5.65 -2.48
CA ILE A 32 -13.90 -6.28 -2.88
C ILE A 32 -14.26 -7.33 -3.93
N THR A 33 -13.78 -7.13 -5.14
CA THR A 33 -13.96 -8.08 -6.25
C THR A 33 -12.65 -8.84 -6.46
N ILE A 34 -12.70 -10.16 -6.57
CA ILE A 34 -11.51 -11.00 -6.76
C ILE A 34 -11.69 -11.81 -8.03
N TYR A 35 -10.82 -11.59 -9.01
CA TYR A 35 -10.73 -12.32 -10.27
C TYR A 35 -9.59 -13.33 -10.22
N ASN A 36 -9.91 -14.59 -10.51
CA ASN A 36 -8.91 -15.62 -10.72
C ASN A 36 -8.61 -15.75 -12.22
N ASN A 37 -7.51 -15.15 -12.67
CA ASN A 37 -7.03 -15.26 -14.05
C ASN A 37 -5.93 -16.33 -14.20
N THR A 38 -5.72 -17.14 -13.16
CA THR A 38 -4.73 -18.23 -13.16
C THR A 38 -5.36 -19.52 -13.71
N ASP A 39 -4.52 -20.53 -13.95
CA ASP A 39 -4.92 -21.88 -14.32
C ASP A 39 -5.21 -22.80 -13.11
N LYS A 40 -5.13 -22.27 -11.89
CA LYS A 40 -5.32 -23.00 -10.62
C LYS A 40 -6.48 -22.42 -9.81
N ILE A 41 -6.94 -23.14 -8.79
CA ILE A 41 -7.88 -22.62 -7.80
C ILE A 41 -7.14 -21.69 -6.85
N ILE A 42 -7.75 -20.56 -6.48
CA ILE A 42 -7.26 -19.68 -5.41
C ILE A 42 -8.21 -19.68 -4.23
N TYR A 43 -7.69 -19.41 -3.03
CA TYR A 43 -8.40 -19.45 -1.76
C TYR A 43 -8.27 -18.09 -1.06
N PRO A 44 -9.21 -17.15 -1.31
CA PRO A 44 -9.17 -15.84 -0.69
C PRO A 44 -9.71 -15.87 0.74
N VAL A 45 -9.04 -15.12 1.62
CA VAL A 45 -9.54 -14.81 2.96
C VAL A 45 -9.39 -13.32 3.23
N LEU A 46 -10.47 -12.66 3.63
CA LEU A 46 -10.41 -11.29 4.11
C LEU A 46 -10.18 -11.30 5.62
N ALA A 47 -9.23 -10.52 6.12
CA ALA A 47 -8.97 -10.43 7.56
C ALA A 47 -8.98 -9.00 8.06
N THR A 48 -9.61 -8.76 9.20
CA THR A 48 -9.54 -7.47 9.91
C THR A 48 -8.39 -7.47 10.92
N SER A 49 -8.13 -6.31 11.54
CA SER A 49 -7.16 -6.19 12.63
C SER A 49 -7.84 -5.90 13.97
N LYS A 50 -7.12 -6.15 15.07
CA LYS A 50 -7.52 -5.69 16.41
C LYS A 50 -7.18 -4.21 16.56
N ASN A 51 -8.03 -3.47 17.25
CA ASN A 51 -7.75 -2.07 17.61
C ASN A 51 -8.39 -1.72 18.95
N ALA A 52 -7.67 -0.95 19.77
CA ALA A 52 -8.19 -0.45 21.04
C ALA A 52 -9.10 0.77 20.86
N VAL A 53 -8.85 1.53 19.78
CA VAL A 53 -9.64 2.68 19.35
C VAL A 53 -9.97 2.47 17.88
N ASN A 54 -11.23 2.67 17.52
CA ASN A 54 -11.69 2.53 16.16
C ASN A 54 -12.07 3.91 15.61
N GLU A 55 -11.14 4.52 14.88
CA GLU A 55 -11.33 5.88 14.36
C GLU A 55 -12.47 5.98 13.35
N TRP A 56 -12.80 4.90 12.64
CA TRP A 56 -13.88 4.88 11.65
C TRP A 56 -15.25 4.96 12.33
N VAL A 57 -15.46 4.17 13.38
CA VAL A 57 -16.70 4.22 14.18
C VAL A 57 -16.80 5.56 14.93
N GLN A 58 -15.68 6.08 15.46
CA GLN A 58 -15.64 7.44 16.02
C GLN A 58 -16.04 8.52 15.00
N GLY A 59 -15.49 8.46 13.79
CA GLY A 59 -15.78 9.39 12.71
C GLY A 59 -17.23 9.31 12.26
N CYS A 60 -17.79 8.10 12.15
CA CYS A 60 -19.18 7.87 11.79
C CYS A 60 -20.14 8.45 12.84
N PHE A 61 -19.90 8.20 14.12
CA PHE A 61 -20.80 8.65 15.19
C PHE A 61 -20.53 10.07 15.70
N ARG A 62 -19.42 10.68 15.25
CA ARG A 62 -18.87 11.95 15.75
C ARG A 62 -18.68 11.86 17.27
N SER A 63 -17.85 10.91 17.70
CA SER A 63 -17.67 10.52 19.10
C SER A 63 -16.19 10.35 19.45
N SER A 64 -15.85 10.45 20.73
CA SER A 64 -14.52 10.13 21.29
C SER A 64 -14.48 8.80 22.03
N SER A 65 -15.60 8.07 22.12
CA SER A 65 -15.60 6.72 22.70
C SER A 65 -14.74 5.76 21.86
N PRO A 66 -14.06 4.77 22.48
CA PRO A 66 -13.03 3.98 21.78
C PRO A 66 -13.59 2.98 20.76
N TYR A 67 -14.74 2.34 21.01
CA TYR A 67 -15.34 1.31 20.14
C TYR A 67 -14.36 0.19 19.69
N PRO A 68 -13.72 -0.53 20.62
CA PRO A 68 -12.65 -1.46 20.28
C PRO A 68 -13.12 -2.64 19.43
N THR A 69 -12.26 -3.06 18.49
CA THR A 69 -12.33 -4.34 17.77
C THR A 69 -11.40 -5.34 18.47
N ASN A 70 -11.99 -6.30 19.18
CA ASN A 70 -11.25 -7.17 20.11
C ASN A 70 -10.61 -8.41 19.48
N TYR A 71 -11.03 -8.78 18.27
CA TYR A 71 -10.59 -9.99 17.57
C TYR A 71 -10.10 -9.65 16.16
N VAL A 72 -9.28 -10.54 15.62
CA VAL A 72 -9.06 -10.64 14.17
C VAL A 72 -10.25 -11.40 13.62
N TYR A 73 -10.99 -10.82 12.67
CA TYR A 73 -12.08 -11.51 12.00
C TYR A 73 -11.62 -11.98 10.63
N LYS A 74 -11.71 -13.28 10.37
CA LYS A 74 -11.30 -13.93 9.11
C LYS A 74 -12.55 -14.38 8.34
N LEU A 75 -12.79 -13.79 7.18
CA LEU A 75 -13.91 -14.07 6.28
C LEU A 75 -13.39 -14.87 5.08
N TYR A 76 -13.61 -16.18 5.11
CA TYR A 76 -13.23 -17.09 4.05
C TYR A 76 -14.26 -17.06 2.94
N VAL A 77 -13.78 -17.01 1.70
CA VAL A 77 -14.58 -17.11 0.50
C VAL A 77 -14.49 -18.53 -0.02
N ASN A 78 -15.63 -19.20 -0.18
CA ASN A 78 -15.72 -20.57 -0.68
C ASN A 78 -14.74 -21.51 0.05
N GLU A 79 -14.79 -21.51 1.39
CA GLU A 79 -13.88 -22.31 2.21
C GLU A 79 -13.73 -23.74 1.65
N ASN A 80 -12.49 -24.21 1.55
CA ASN A 80 -12.08 -25.50 0.95
C ASN A 80 -12.26 -25.65 -0.58
N SER A 81 -13.22 -24.97 -1.20
CA SER A 81 -13.51 -25.09 -2.65
C SER A 81 -12.85 -24.00 -3.51
N GLY A 82 -12.59 -22.83 -2.93
CA GLY A 82 -11.91 -21.71 -3.55
C GLY A 82 -12.68 -21.06 -4.71
N ILE A 83 -11.95 -20.26 -5.49
CA ILE A 83 -12.39 -19.66 -6.75
C ILE A 83 -11.66 -20.38 -7.88
N PRO A 84 -12.35 -21.08 -8.79
CA PRO A 84 -11.70 -21.75 -9.92
C PRO A 84 -11.20 -20.74 -10.97
N PRO A 85 -10.39 -21.20 -11.95
CA PRO A 85 -9.98 -20.40 -13.10
C PRO A 85 -11.15 -19.70 -13.80
N ASP A 86 -10.88 -18.53 -14.38
CA ASP A 86 -11.82 -17.73 -15.18
C ASP A 86 -13.14 -17.37 -14.46
N SER A 87 -13.08 -17.35 -13.13
CA SER A 87 -14.20 -17.04 -12.25
C SER A 87 -13.85 -15.88 -11.33
N SER A 88 -14.89 -15.26 -10.76
CA SER A 88 -14.72 -14.14 -9.85
C SER A 88 -15.78 -14.12 -8.79
N VAL A 89 -15.47 -13.46 -7.67
CA VAL A 89 -16.46 -13.15 -6.63
C VAL A 89 -16.44 -11.65 -6.34
N THR A 90 -17.57 -11.12 -5.90
CA THR A 90 -17.69 -9.75 -5.36
C THR A 90 -18.26 -9.85 -3.97
N ILE A 91 -17.52 -9.36 -2.99
CA ILE A 91 -17.91 -9.30 -1.58
C ILE A 91 -18.34 -7.86 -1.29
N THR A 92 -19.50 -7.68 -0.68
CA THR A 92 -20.01 -6.37 -0.25
C THR A 92 -19.85 -6.23 1.26
N LEU A 93 -19.17 -5.16 1.69
CA LEU A 93 -18.78 -4.91 3.07
C LEU A 93 -19.36 -3.58 3.56
N PRO A 94 -20.19 -3.57 4.63
CA PRO A 94 -20.59 -2.33 5.28
C PRO A 94 -19.39 -1.68 5.97
N LEU A 95 -19.55 -0.45 6.46
CA LEU A 95 -18.52 0.22 7.29
C LEU A 95 -18.11 -0.65 8.49
N TYR A 96 -19.11 -1.18 9.19
CA TYR A 96 -18.96 -2.11 10.30
C TYR A 96 -20.18 -3.03 10.41
N SER A 97 -20.02 -4.13 11.15
CA SER A 97 -21.11 -4.99 11.63
C SER A 97 -21.09 -5.04 13.16
N GLU A 98 -22.25 -5.07 13.80
CA GLU A 98 -22.35 -5.21 15.25
C GLU A 98 -22.23 -6.69 15.67
N SER A 99 -21.44 -6.97 16.71
CA SER A 99 -21.28 -8.33 17.24
C SER A 99 -21.10 -8.33 18.75
N LYS A 100 -22.08 -8.87 19.50
CA LYS A 100 -22.05 -9.07 20.97
C LYS A 100 -21.52 -7.86 21.76
N GLY A 101 -21.93 -6.65 21.40
CA GLY A 101 -21.51 -5.40 22.07
C GLY A 101 -20.14 -4.85 21.65
N SER A 102 -19.56 -5.38 20.56
CA SER A 102 -18.37 -4.88 19.87
C SER A 102 -18.66 -4.69 18.38
N TYR A 103 -17.67 -4.22 17.61
CA TYR A 103 -17.77 -3.89 16.19
C TYR A 103 -16.75 -4.71 15.38
N ILE A 104 -17.23 -5.37 14.33
CA ILE A 104 -16.38 -5.85 13.24
C ILE A 104 -16.25 -4.71 12.26
N THR A 105 -15.07 -4.10 12.14
CA THR A 105 -14.87 -2.99 11.22
C THR A 105 -14.16 -3.48 9.98
N TRP A 106 -14.88 -3.46 8.86
CA TRP A 106 -14.41 -3.99 7.59
C TRP A 106 -13.54 -2.99 6.82
N TRP A 107 -13.64 -1.70 7.15
CA TRP A 107 -13.02 -0.60 6.39
C TRP A 107 -11.66 -0.13 6.94
N ASN A 108 -11.31 -0.47 8.18
CA ASN A 108 -10.12 0.07 8.86
C ASN A 108 -8.98 -0.95 8.90
N GLY A 109 -8.05 -0.89 7.93
CA GLY A 109 -6.83 -1.71 7.92
C GLY A 109 -7.10 -3.21 7.79
N GLY A 110 -7.78 -3.59 6.71
CA GLY A 110 -8.05 -4.99 6.36
C GLY A 110 -6.98 -5.58 5.46
N ARG A 111 -6.97 -6.92 5.38
CA ARG A 111 -6.09 -7.70 4.51
C ARG A 111 -6.92 -8.57 3.58
N VAL A 112 -6.47 -8.69 2.34
CA VAL A 112 -6.90 -9.76 1.42
C VAL A 112 -5.73 -10.73 1.30
N VAL A 113 -5.90 -11.90 1.89
CA VAL A 113 -4.94 -13.01 1.84
C VAL A 113 -5.31 -13.88 0.66
N LEU A 114 -4.45 -13.92 -0.35
CA LEU A 114 -4.67 -14.68 -1.58
C LEU A 114 -3.71 -15.85 -1.61
N ALA A 115 -4.26 -17.05 -1.44
CA ALA A 115 -3.53 -18.31 -1.45
C ALA A 115 -3.83 -19.13 -2.71
N ASP A 116 -2.87 -19.92 -3.17
CA ASP A 116 -3.07 -20.94 -4.21
C ASP A 116 -3.19 -22.37 -3.62
N ARG A 117 -3.21 -22.46 -2.28
CA ARG A 117 -3.45 -23.67 -1.50
C ARG A 117 -4.36 -23.39 -0.32
N ASN A 118 -5.10 -24.40 0.12
CA ASN A 118 -6.04 -24.27 1.25
C ASN A 118 -5.49 -24.79 2.58
N ASP A 119 -4.32 -25.44 2.59
CA ASP A 119 -3.66 -25.83 3.82
C ASP A 119 -3.04 -24.63 4.54
N ARG A 120 -3.03 -24.67 5.88
CA ARG A 120 -2.46 -23.63 6.77
C ARG A 120 -3.17 -22.27 6.77
N LEU A 121 -4.36 -22.17 6.18
CA LEU A 121 -5.19 -20.97 6.31
C LEU A 121 -5.91 -20.92 7.67
N HIS A 122 -6.30 -22.07 8.20
CA HIS A 122 -6.94 -22.19 9.51
C HIS A 122 -5.95 -22.41 10.64
N GLU A 123 -6.27 -21.83 11.80
CA GLU A 123 -5.56 -22.05 13.05
C GLU A 123 -6.50 -22.68 14.09
N GLU A 124 -5.94 -23.45 15.05
CA GLU A 124 -6.73 -24.11 16.11
C GLU A 124 -7.56 -23.10 16.95
N GLN A 125 -7.10 -21.85 17.02
CA GLN A 125 -7.71 -20.78 17.80
C GLN A 125 -8.87 -20.09 17.07
N ASP A 126 -9.10 -20.40 15.79
CA ASP A 126 -10.16 -19.82 15.00
C ASP A 126 -11.52 -20.35 15.47
N SER A 127 -12.40 -19.45 15.92
CA SER A 127 -13.73 -19.78 16.42
C SER A 127 -14.80 -19.38 15.38
N PRO A 128 -15.64 -20.31 14.91
CA PRO A 128 -16.65 -20.01 13.88
C PRO A 128 -17.70 -19.03 14.39
N MET A 129 -18.21 -18.21 13.48
CA MET A 129 -19.21 -17.18 13.70
C MET A 129 -20.24 -17.14 12.58
N THR A 130 -21.42 -16.63 12.88
CA THR A 130 -22.41 -16.28 11.86
C THR A 130 -21.94 -15.08 11.06
N VAL A 131 -21.91 -15.20 9.73
CA VAL A 131 -21.68 -14.07 8.83
C VAL A 131 -22.83 -13.06 9.00
N PRO A 132 -22.55 -11.78 9.30
CA PRO A 132 -23.59 -10.75 9.36
C PRO A 132 -24.35 -10.66 8.05
N SER A 133 -25.68 -10.53 8.11
CA SER A 133 -26.56 -10.57 6.92
C SER A 133 -26.26 -9.50 5.88
N GLU A 134 -25.68 -8.38 6.32
CA GLU A 134 -25.28 -7.26 5.49
C GLU A 134 -23.95 -7.46 4.76
N VAL A 135 -23.18 -8.50 5.13
CA VAL A 135 -21.99 -8.94 4.41
C VAL A 135 -22.42 -9.99 3.38
N THR A 136 -22.45 -9.59 2.11
CA THR A 136 -22.95 -10.44 1.03
C THR A 136 -21.85 -10.81 0.05
N CYS A 137 -22.08 -11.88 -0.72
CA CYS A 137 -21.19 -12.26 -1.80
C CYS A 137 -21.94 -12.78 -3.03
N GLU A 138 -21.43 -12.40 -4.20
CA GLU A 138 -21.93 -12.83 -5.50
C GLU A 138 -20.78 -13.40 -6.33
N GLY A 139 -21.02 -14.50 -7.03
CA GLY A 139 -20.03 -15.16 -7.87
C GLY A 139 -20.39 -15.12 -9.35
N LYS A 140 -19.39 -14.96 -10.20
CA LYS A 140 -19.46 -15.15 -11.65
C LYS A 140 -18.74 -16.45 -12.00
N ASN A 141 -19.45 -17.36 -12.66
CA ASN A 141 -18.98 -18.72 -13.00
C ASN A 141 -18.62 -19.59 -11.78
N VAL A 142 -18.93 -19.15 -10.56
CA VAL A 142 -18.74 -19.88 -9.31
C VAL A 142 -19.85 -19.47 -8.34
N GLN A 143 -20.24 -20.36 -7.42
CA GLN A 143 -21.04 -19.94 -6.26
C GLN A 143 -20.18 -19.09 -5.32
N CYS A 144 -20.79 -18.19 -4.55
CA CYS A 144 -20.08 -17.52 -3.47
C CYS A 144 -20.70 -17.80 -2.11
N ASN A 145 -19.96 -18.51 -1.28
CA ASN A 145 -20.30 -18.81 0.10
C ASN A 145 -19.27 -18.15 1.03
N LEU A 146 -19.74 -17.60 2.14
CA LEU A 146 -18.89 -16.92 3.12
C LEU A 146 -18.88 -17.67 4.45
N TYR A 147 -17.71 -17.73 5.09
CA TYR A 147 -17.52 -18.36 6.40
C TYR A 147 -16.71 -17.40 7.28
N LEU A 148 -17.25 -17.04 8.44
CA LEU A 148 -16.63 -16.08 9.33
C LEU A 148 -16.07 -16.77 10.57
N TYR A 149 -14.86 -16.38 10.95
CA TYR A 149 -14.20 -16.81 12.17
C TYR A 149 -13.68 -15.61 12.95
N SER A 150 -13.69 -15.69 14.27
CA SER A 150 -12.90 -14.79 15.14
C SER A 150 -11.65 -15.51 15.62
N SER A 151 -10.54 -14.78 15.67
CA SER A 151 -9.24 -15.28 16.13
C SER A 151 -8.53 -14.25 16.99
N ASN A 152 -7.56 -14.72 17.77
CA ASN A 152 -6.67 -13.85 18.52
C ASN A 152 -5.40 -13.46 17.77
N VAL A 153 -5.13 -14.13 16.65
CA VAL A 153 -3.90 -14.05 15.89
C VAL A 153 -4.21 -13.82 14.41
N GLN A 154 -3.24 -13.24 13.70
CA GLN A 154 -3.25 -13.17 12.24
C GLN A 154 -2.65 -14.46 11.67
N PHE A 155 -2.73 -14.64 10.35
CA PHE A 155 -2.14 -15.79 9.67
C PHE A 155 -0.65 -15.95 9.99
N PRO A 156 -0.17 -17.20 10.13
CA PRO A 156 1.23 -17.49 10.36
C PRO A 156 2.06 -17.21 9.09
N GLU A 157 3.37 -17.04 9.26
CA GLU A 157 4.30 -16.63 8.21
C GLU A 157 4.50 -17.72 7.14
N ASP A 158 4.23 -18.97 7.46
CA ASP A 158 4.41 -20.15 6.62
C ASP A 158 3.16 -20.47 5.76
N VAL A 159 2.17 -19.59 5.76
CA VAL A 159 1.01 -19.69 4.86
C VAL A 159 1.43 -19.55 3.39
N TYR A 160 0.81 -20.35 2.53
CA TYR A 160 0.93 -20.29 1.06
C TYR A 160 0.12 -19.14 0.48
N ALA A 161 0.40 -17.91 0.91
CA ALA A 161 -0.38 -16.75 0.49
C ALA A 161 0.46 -15.48 0.30
N GLN A 162 0.01 -14.64 -0.62
CA GLN A 162 0.44 -13.26 -0.71
C GLN A 162 -0.50 -12.36 0.09
N LEU A 163 0.09 -11.43 0.82
CA LEU A 163 -0.64 -10.44 1.61
C LEU A 163 -0.84 -9.17 0.78
N SER A 164 -2.04 -8.62 0.86
CA SER A 164 -2.39 -7.31 0.32
C SER A 164 -3.28 -6.60 1.33
N GLU A 165 -3.16 -5.29 1.42
CA GLU A 165 -3.85 -4.50 2.44
C GLU A 165 -4.80 -3.50 1.80
N TYR A 166 -5.89 -3.21 2.50
CA TYR A 166 -6.87 -2.22 2.08
C TYR A 166 -7.42 -1.43 3.27
N THR A 167 -7.78 -0.19 2.98
CA THR A 167 -8.49 0.71 3.88
C THR A 167 -9.54 1.44 3.08
N PHE A 168 -10.75 1.55 3.60
CA PHE A 168 -11.87 2.17 2.92
C PHE A 168 -12.28 3.45 3.62
N GLY A 169 -12.29 4.56 2.90
CA GLY A 169 -12.45 5.89 3.47
C GLY A 169 -11.28 6.29 4.37
N ASP A 170 -11.47 7.37 5.10
CA ASP A 170 -10.53 7.94 6.07
C ASP A 170 -11.31 8.50 7.27
N SER A 171 -10.62 8.72 8.39
CA SER A 171 -11.17 9.35 9.59
C SER A 171 -10.26 10.46 10.09
N ILE A 172 -10.64 11.70 9.78
CA ILE A 172 -9.83 12.87 10.09
C ILE A 172 -10.41 13.64 11.27
N VAL A 173 -9.60 14.46 11.93
CA VAL A 173 -10.10 15.55 12.78
C VAL A 173 -10.10 16.83 11.95
N PRO A 174 -11.28 17.34 11.53
CA PRO A 174 -11.34 18.57 10.75
C PRO A 174 -10.67 19.76 11.46
N PRO A 175 -10.10 20.71 10.71
CA PRO A 175 -9.65 21.97 11.27
C PRO A 175 -10.76 22.63 12.12
N LYS A 176 -10.39 23.20 13.26
CA LYS A 176 -11.30 23.88 14.21
C LYS A 176 -12.33 22.95 14.89
N GLN A 177 -12.27 21.63 14.68
CA GLN A 177 -13.09 20.65 15.40
C GLN A 177 -12.25 19.75 16.31
N THR A 178 -12.90 19.10 17.27
CA THR A 178 -12.26 18.14 18.19
C THR A 178 -12.72 16.70 17.97
N LEU A 179 -13.82 16.50 17.23
CA LEU A 179 -14.39 15.20 16.94
C LEU A 179 -14.00 14.78 15.53
N ARG A 180 -13.75 13.47 15.36
CA ARG A 180 -13.42 12.88 14.06
C ARG A 180 -14.60 12.99 13.09
N LEU A 181 -14.30 13.00 11.80
CA LEU A 181 -15.24 12.96 10.68
C LEU A 181 -14.84 11.80 9.76
N LEU A 182 -15.80 10.95 9.45
CA LEU A 182 -15.64 9.93 8.42
C LEU A 182 -15.66 10.58 7.02
N LYS A 183 -14.65 10.24 6.21
CA LYS A 183 -14.53 10.60 4.80
C LYS A 183 -14.59 9.33 3.95
N PRO A 184 -15.77 8.91 3.45
CA PRO A 184 -15.96 7.58 2.87
C PRO A 184 -15.44 7.44 1.43
N GLU A 185 -14.97 8.50 0.79
CA GLU A 185 -14.81 8.58 -0.67
C GLU A 185 -13.70 7.70 -1.26
N ASN A 186 -12.55 7.63 -0.59
CA ASN A 186 -11.37 6.97 -1.15
C ASN A 186 -11.32 5.49 -0.79
N VAL A 187 -10.58 4.74 -1.58
CA VAL A 187 -10.08 3.40 -1.26
C VAL A 187 -8.56 3.47 -1.21
N GLY A 188 -8.02 3.19 -0.03
CA GLY A 188 -6.61 2.97 0.21
C GLY A 188 -6.25 1.51 -0.04
N TYR A 189 -5.15 1.25 -0.73
CA TYR A 189 -4.69 -0.10 -0.99
C TYR A 189 -3.20 -0.14 -1.24
N ASN A 190 -2.63 -1.29 -0.95
CA ASN A 190 -1.26 -1.61 -1.28
C ASN A 190 -1.07 -3.14 -1.36
N ILE A 191 0.02 -3.55 -2.00
CA ILE A 191 0.50 -4.93 -1.92
C ILE A 191 1.74 -4.91 -1.04
N SER A 192 1.65 -5.59 0.09
CA SER A 192 2.76 -5.70 1.02
C SER A 192 3.68 -6.83 0.58
N TYR A 193 4.71 -6.48 -0.21
CA TYR A 193 5.89 -7.31 -0.39
C TYR A 193 6.97 -7.02 0.67
N VAL A 194 6.64 -6.22 1.70
CA VAL A 194 7.54 -5.95 2.84
C VAL A 194 7.90 -7.24 3.56
N ASP A 195 6.88 -8.07 3.83
CA ASP A 195 7.05 -9.33 4.54
C ASP A 195 7.64 -10.41 3.64
N HIS A 196 7.04 -10.60 2.46
CA HIS A 196 7.43 -11.62 1.50
C HIS A 196 6.81 -11.42 0.11
N VAL A 197 7.42 -12.08 -0.87
CA VAL A 197 6.92 -12.23 -2.24
C VAL A 197 6.58 -13.68 -2.55
N TYR A 198 5.35 -13.88 -3.04
CA TYR A 198 4.77 -15.19 -3.27
C TYR A 198 3.96 -15.30 -4.58
N MET A 199 2.99 -14.40 -4.79
CA MET A 199 2.07 -14.47 -5.94
C MET A 199 1.91 -13.13 -6.66
N PRO A 200 1.63 -13.15 -7.98
CA PRO A 200 1.29 -11.97 -8.76
C PRO A 200 -0.14 -11.52 -8.48
N ILE A 201 -0.29 -10.36 -7.85
CA ILE A 201 -1.58 -9.72 -7.58
C ILE A 201 -1.54 -8.32 -8.17
N ALA A 202 -2.62 -7.93 -8.85
CA ALA A 202 -2.88 -6.57 -9.26
C ALA A 202 -4.12 -6.03 -8.54
N ILE A 203 -4.07 -4.78 -8.08
CA ILE A 203 -5.18 -4.11 -7.40
C ILE A 203 -5.50 -2.79 -8.12
N GLY A 204 -6.78 -2.57 -8.43
CA GLY A 204 -7.28 -1.29 -8.96
C GLY A 204 -8.56 -0.84 -8.24
N PRO A 205 -8.89 0.46 -8.26
CA PRO A 205 -10.12 0.96 -7.70
C PRO A 205 -11.31 0.57 -8.59
N LYS A 206 -12.47 0.35 -7.97
CA LYS A 206 -13.74 0.12 -8.65
C LYS A 206 -14.47 1.44 -8.88
N ASN A 207 -15.15 1.55 -10.02
CA ASN A 207 -15.83 2.74 -10.52
C ASN A 207 -14.90 3.95 -10.71
N ASN A 208 -13.64 3.67 -11.09
CA ASN A 208 -12.67 4.70 -11.45
C ASN A 208 -11.69 4.16 -12.51
N PRO A 209 -12.09 4.15 -13.79
CA PRO A 209 -11.33 3.52 -14.87
C PRO A 209 -10.07 4.30 -15.27
N TYR A 210 -9.81 5.45 -14.65
CA TYR A 210 -8.69 6.32 -15.01
C TYR A 210 -7.44 6.10 -14.15
N ILE A 211 -7.52 5.21 -13.17
CA ILE A 211 -6.40 4.84 -12.29
C ILE A 211 -5.92 3.46 -12.71
N GLY A 212 -4.64 3.35 -13.09
CA GLY A 212 -4.01 2.05 -13.38
C GLY A 212 -3.92 1.15 -12.15
N TYR A 213 -3.63 -0.14 -12.34
CA TYR A 213 -3.45 -1.07 -11.23
C TYR A 213 -2.07 -0.94 -10.58
N SER A 214 -1.98 -1.23 -9.28
CA SER A 214 -0.70 -1.49 -8.57
C SER A 214 -0.45 -3.01 -8.51
N GLY A 215 0.83 -3.43 -8.57
CA GLY A 215 1.23 -4.84 -8.48
C GLY A 215 1.62 -5.50 -9.81
N SER A 216 1.28 -6.77 -9.96
CA SER A 216 1.67 -7.60 -11.11
C SER A 216 0.50 -8.39 -11.69
N ILE A 217 0.40 -8.36 -13.01
CA ILE A 217 -0.53 -9.18 -13.81
C ILE A 217 0.18 -10.37 -14.48
N GLN A 218 1.45 -10.64 -14.13
CA GLN A 218 2.19 -11.76 -14.70
C GLN A 218 1.48 -13.08 -14.38
N SER A 219 1.62 -14.09 -15.26
CA SER A 219 1.19 -15.45 -14.93
C SER A 219 1.97 -15.96 -13.71
N ILE A 220 1.43 -16.94 -12.98
CA ILE A 220 2.13 -17.56 -11.84
C ILE A 220 3.49 -18.14 -12.29
N GLU A 221 3.55 -18.77 -13.46
CA GLU A 221 4.76 -19.36 -14.01
C GLU A 221 5.84 -18.29 -14.26
N THR A 222 5.52 -17.26 -15.04
CA THR A 222 6.45 -16.15 -15.34
C THR A 222 6.92 -15.44 -14.08
N PHE A 223 6.01 -15.24 -13.12
CA PHE A 223 6.35 -14.63 -11.84
C PHE A 223 7.36 -15.48 -11.06
N ARG A 224 7.14 -16.79 -10.97
CA ARG A 224 8.05 -17.74 -10.30
C ARG A 224 9.40 -17.84 -11.02
N ASP A 225 9.42 -17.77 -12.35
CA ASP A 225 10.65 -17.75 -13.13
C ASP A 225 11.51 -16.52 -12.79
N HIS A 226 10.92 -15.34 -12.61
CA HIS A 226 11.65 -14.15 -12.16
C HIS A 226 12.21 -14.30 -10.74
N LEU A 227 11.46 -14.92 -9.82
CA LEU A 227 11.98 -15.23 -8.48
C LEU A 227 13.18 -16.18 -8.54
N GLN A 228 13.12 -17.20 -9.40
CA GLN A 228 14.23 -18.13 -9.62
C GLN A 228 15.43 -17.45 -10.28
N ALA A 229 15.20 -16.59 -11.28
CA ALA A 229 16.25 -15.82 -11.93
C ALA A 229 16.99 -14.92 -10.94
N PHE A 230 16.26 -14.28 -10.01
CA PHE A 230 16.88 -13.53 -8.92
C PHE A 230 17.76 -14.42 -8.05
N LEU A 231 17.28 -15.59 -7.62
CA LEU A 231 18.05 -16.53 -6.81
C LEU A 231 19.30 -17.09 -7.50
N GLN A 232 19.33 -17.08 -8.82
CA GLN A 232 20.48 -17.48 -9.64
C GLN A 232 21.42 -16.32 -9.96
N SER A 233 21.00 -15.08 -9.74
CA SER A 233 21.80 -13.88 -9.98
C SER A 233 22.88 -13.68 -8.91
N ALA A 234 23.91 -12.89 -9.22
CA ALA A 234 24.97 -12.56 -8.25
C ALA A 234 24.44 -11.83 -6.99
N ILE A 235 23.32 -11.10 -7.10
CA ILE A 235 22.76 -10.33 -5.99
C ILE A 235 21.77 -11.12 -5.13
N GLY A 236 21.13 -12.15 -5.70
CA GLY A 236 20.15 -13.00 -5.01
C GLY A 236 20.67 -14.38 -4.65
N LYS A 237 21.92 -14.70 -5.02
CA LYS A 237 22.54 -16.00 -4.73
C LYS A 237 22.54 -16.31 -3.24
N GLY A 238 21.87 -17.39 -2.88
CA GLY A 238 21.70 -17.80 -1.49
C GLY A 238 20.81 -16.87 -0.66
N TRP A 239 19.98 -16.04 -1.30
CA TRP A 239 18.89 -15.37 -0.58
C TRP A 239 18.03 -16.41 0.14
N PRO A 240 17.64 -16.18 1.41
CA PRO A 240 16.78 -17.09 2.13
C PRO A 240 15.45 -17.33 1.41
N VAL A 241 14.85 -18.48 1.66
CA VAL A 241 13.50 -18.84 1.23
C VAL A 241 12.75 -19.42 2.41
N TYR A 242 11.43 -19.29 2.43
CA TYR A 242 10.62 -20.01 3.41
C TYR A 242 10.73 -21.52 3.16
N ASN A 243 10.74 -22.30 4.24
CA ASN A 243 10.78 -23.76 4.21
C ASN A 243 9.43 -24.34 3.76
N LEU A 244 9.08 -24.09 2.50
CA LEU A 244 7.81 -24.44 1.89
C LEU A 244 8.05 -25.18 0.58
N SER A 245 7.05 -25.95 0.17
CA SER A 245 7.09 -26.67 -1.11
C SER A 245 6.98 -25.75 -2.32
N GLU A 246 6.45 -24.54 -2.14
CA GLU A 246 6.33 -23.50 -3.16
C GLU A 246 7.29 -22.35 -2.86
N LEU A 247 7.79 -21.72 -3.94
CA LEU A 247 8.79 -20.68 -3.83
C LEU A 247 8.19 -19.41 -3.23
N LYS A 248 8.67 -19.03 -2.04
CA LYS A 248 8.30 -17.83 -1.31
C LYS A 248 9.57 -17.19 -0.73
N LEU A 249 9.80 -15.92 -1.03
CA LEU A 249 11.00 -15.21 -0.60
C LEU A 249 10.63 -14.20 0.50
N PRO A 250 11.31 -14.21 1.67
CA PRO A 250 11.18 -13.18 2.68
C PRO A 250 11.74 -11.84 2.19
N GLY A 251 11.14 -10.75 2.66
CA GLY A 251 11.67 -9.41 2.49
C GLY A 251 12.92 -9.15 3.34
N GLY A 252 13.56 -8.01 3.09
CA GLY A 252 14.84 -7.64 3.73
C GLY A 252 14.79 -7.53 5.26
N TYR A 253 13.62 -7.24 5.84
CA TYR A 253 13.43 -7.27 7.30
C TYR A 253 13.33 -8.70 7.84
N ASN A 254 12.51 -9.53 7.19
CA ASN A 254 12.14 -10.86 7.66
C ASN A 254 13.35 -11.81 7.66
N ILE A 255 14.32 -11.64 6.76
CA ILE A 255 15.57 -12.41 6.80
C ILE A 255 16.34 -12.25 8.12
N PHE A 256 16.23 -11.10 8.79
CA PHE A 256 16.87 -10.86 10.09
C PHE A 256 15.92 -11.20 11.23
N ALA A 257 14.65 -10.82 11.13
CA ALA A 257 13.67 -11.03 12.19
C ALA A 257 13.34 -12.51 12.42
N GLN A 258 13.32 -13.33 11.36
CA GLN A 258 12.92 -14.75 11.39
C GLN A 258 14.11 -15.71 11.27
N ARG A 259 15.35 -15.20 11.33
CA ARG A 259 16.56 -15.99 11.05
C ARG A 259 16.68 -17.26 11.90
N SER A 260 16.29 -17.17 13.16
CA SER A 260 16.29 -18.28 14.12
C SER A 260 14.90 -18.88 14.34
N GLY A 261 13.92 -18.51 13.50
CA GLY A 261 12.57 -19.04 13.56
C GLY A 261 12.56 -20.53 13.27
N THR A 262 11.72 -21.27 14.01
CA THR A 262 11.54 -22.70 13.82
C THR A 262 10.06 -23.03 13.68
N LEU A 263 9.78 -24.10 12.95
CA LEU A 263 8.45 -24.65 12.74
C LEU A 263 8.23 -25.88 13.64
N PRO A 264 6.99 -26.25 13.96
CA PRO A 264 6.67 -27.51 14.62
C PRO A 264 7.34 -28.73 13.95
N PRO A 265 7.82 -29.74 14.70
CA PRO A 265 8.52 -30.90 14.12
C PRO A 265 7.65 -31.74 13.17
N ASP A 266 6.35 -31.73 13.41
CA ASP A 266 5.33 -32.43 12.64
C ASP A 266 4.88 -31.69 11.38
N ASP A 267 5.21 -30.40 11.22
CA ASP A 267 4.85 -29.61 10.05
C ASP A 267 5.32 -30.25 8.75
N ASN A 268 4.46 -30.29 7.74
CA ASN A 268 4.79 -30.90 6.45
C ASN A 268 5.64 -29.95 5.57
N VAL A 269 6.94 -29.88 5.85
CA VAL A 269 7.91 -29.02 5.14
C VAL A 269 9.06 -29.79 4.49
N PRO A 270 9.69 -29.26 3.41
CA PRO A 270 10.74 -29.97 2.68
C PRO A 270 12.03 -30.20 3.49
N VAL A 271 12.44 -29.23 4.31
CA VAL A 271 13.69 -29.31 5.06
C VAL A 271 13.40 -29.69 6.51
N LYS A 272 13.68 -30.95 6.84
CA LYS A 272 13.57 -31.49 8.20
C LYS A 272 14.91 -32.07 8.67
N PRO A 273 15.51 -31.53 9.75
CA PRO A 273 16.67 -32.15 10.37
C PRO A 273 16.27 -33.44 11.12
N GLN A 274 17.19 -34.39 11.27
CA GLN A 274 16.94 -35.63 12.04
C GLN A 274 16.69 -35.34 13.53
N GLU A 275 17.34 -34.31 14.07
CA GLU A 275 17.18 -33.85 15.44
C GLU A 275 16.93 -32.34 15.45
N GLY A 276 16.03 -31.87 16.32
CA GLY A 276 15.66 -30.47 16.43
C GLY A 276 14.41 -30.11 15.62
N PHE A 277 14.18 -28.81 15.45
CA PHE A 277 13.01 -28.27 14.79
C PHE A 277 13.35 -27.85 13.35
N PRO A 278 12.46 -28.06 12.36
CA PRO A 278 12.62 -27.49 11.04
C PRO A 278 12.76 -25.96 11.10
N PRO A 279 13.63 -25.35 10.28
CA PRO A 279 13.76 -23.90 10.28
C PRO A 279 12.61 -23.25 9.49
N VAL A 280 12.25 -22.01 9.86
CA VAL A 280 11.33 -21.17 9.08
C VAL A 280 11.97 -20.76 7.76
N LEU A 281 13.23 -20.29 7.82
CA LEU A 281 14.02 -19.87 6.67
C LEU A 281 15.17 -20.83 6.38
N THR A 282 15.39 -21.09 5.10
CA THR A 282 16.48 -21.92 4.59
C THR A 282 16.97 -21.38 3.25
N VAL A 283 17.80 -22.13 2.53
CA VAL A 283 18.28 -21.77 1.19
C VAL A 283 17.82 -22.81 0.16
N MET A 284 17.76 -22.42 -1.12
CA MET A 284 17.33 -23.31 -2.20
C MET A 284 18.11 -24.63 -2.26
N LYS A 285 19.41 -24.61 -1.93
CA LYS A 285 20.24 -25.83 -1.81
C LYS A 285 19.59 -26.87 -0.89
N CYS A 286 19.03 -26.46 0.25
CA CYS A 286 18.42 -27.37 1.20
C CYS A 286 17.04 -27.84 0.73
N ILE A 287 16.22 -26.95 0.16
CA ILE A 287 14.93 -27.30 -0.45
C ILE A 287 15.10 -28.38 -1.52
N GLN A 288 16.20 -28.31 -2.29
CA GLN A 288 16.54 -29.27 -3.34
C GLN A 288 17.19 -30.56 -2.82
N GLY A 289 17.25 -30.77 -1.49
CA GLY A 289 17.81 -31.98 -0.88
C GLY A 289 19.34 -32.02 -0.84
N GLY A 290 20.02 -30.92 -1.16
CA GLY A 290 21.49 -30.84 -1.22
C GLY A 290 22.19 -30.56 0.12
N CYS A 291 21.45 -30.40 1.22
CA CYS A 291 22.01 -30.06 2.53
C CYS A 291 22.27 -31.30 3.41
N THR A 292 23.39 -31.28 4.14
CA THR A 292 23.64 -32.20 5.24
C THR A 292 22.66 -31.96 6.39
N ASP A 293 22.48 -32.91 7.31
CA ASP A 293 21.58 -32.69 8.46
C ASP A 293 22.03 -31.56 9.39
N GLU A 294 23.33 -31.25 9.44
CA GLU A 294 23.83 -30.07 10.14
C GLU A 294 23.40 -28.79 9.42
N GLU A 295 23.56 -28.72 8.10
CA GLU A 295 23.13 -27.57 7.29
C GLU A 295 21.62 -27.35 7.37
N LYS A 296 20.81 -28.41 7.46
CA LYS A 296 19.36 -28.27 7.67
C LYS A 296 18.99 -27.52 8.95
N ARG A 297 19.89 -27.50 9.95
CA ARG A 297 19.69 -26.79 11.22
C ARG A 297 20.27 -25.39 11.25
N SER A 298 21.28 -25.09 10.44
CA SER A 298 22.10 -23.88 10.59
C SER A 298 22.17 -23.00 9.34
N LEU A 299 21.90 -23.55 8.15
CA LEU A 299 22.02 -22.84 6.87
C LEU A 299 20.72 -22.10 6.53
N HIS A 300 20.52 -20.96 7.18
CA HIS A 300 19.33 -20.10 7.01
C HIS A 300 19.49 -19.02 5.92
N PHE A 301 20.71 -18.80 5.43
CA PHE A 301 21.06 -17.73 4.49
C PHE A 301 22.36 -18.08 3.75
N GLY A 302 22.64 -17.36 2.66
CA GLY A 302 23.84 -17.52 1.86
C GLY A 302 24.52 -16.20 1.48
N GLU A 303 25.16 -16.18 0.32
CA GLU A 303 26.09 -15.14 -0.13
C GLU A 303 25.48 -13.74 -0.14
N SER A 304 24.26 -13.58 -0.64
CA SER A 304 23.59 -12.28 -0.69
C SER A 304 23.46 -11.61 0.70
N VAL A 305 22.99 -12.36 1.69
CA VAL A 305 22.86 -11.85 3.07
C VAL A 305 24.24 -11.69 3.73
N GLN A 306 25.18 -12.57 3.40
CA GLN A 306 26.56 -12.44 3.87
C GLN A 306 27.21 -11.15 3.34
N ASN A 307 26.92 -10.73 2.10
CA ASN A 307 27.38 -9.44 1.55
C ASN A 307 26.80 -8.26 2.33
N MET A 308 25.50 -8.31 2.66
CA MET A 308 24.88 -7.30 3.53
C MET A 308 25.58 -7.23 4.90
N GLN A 309 25.98 -8.37 5.45
CA GLN A 309 26.72 -8.41 6.71
C GLN A 309 28.15 -7.85 6.58
N ASN A 310 28.85 -8.23 5.53
CA ASN A 310 30.19 -7.74 5.24
C ASN A 310 30.18 -6.22 5.06
N LEU A 311 29.16 -5.68 4.38
CA LEU A 311 28.91 -4.24 4.23
C LEU A 311 28.77 -3.57 5.60
N TRP A 312 27.83 -4.01 6.44
CA TRP A 312 27.58 -3.40 7.75
C TRP A 312 28.77 -3.51 8.70
N GLY A 313 29.44 -4.66 8.72
CA GLY A 313 30.58 -4.89 9.60
C GLY A 313 31.88 -4.21 9.15
N SER A 314 32.01 -3.88 7.85
CA SER A 314 33.18 -3.17 7.33
C SER A 314 33.01 -1.65 7.31
N CYS A 315 31.79 -1.17 7.01
CA CYS A 315 31.55 0.26 6.81
C CYS A 315 31.20 1.01 8.10
N VAL A 316 30.72 0.31 9.12
CA VAL A 316 30.23 0.94 10.35
C VAL A 316 31.02 0.44 11.54
N GLY A 317 31.40 1.36 12.44
CA GLY A 317 32.02 1.01 13.72
C GLY A 317 30.99 0.49 14.71
N TRP A 318 31.27 -0.66 15.33
CA TRP A 318 30.41 -1.31 16.32
C TRP A 318 31.10 -1.39 17.68
N ASP A 319 30.31 -1.24 18.74
CA ASP A 319 30.76 -1.39 20.13
C ASP A 319 30.76 -2.89 20.55
N GLU A 320 31.02 -3.79 19.61
CA GLU A 320 31.21 -5.23 19.83
C GLU A 320 32.16 -5.82 18.78
N ASP A 321 32.67 -7.03 19.03
CA ASP A 321 33.39 -7.80 18.02
C ASP A 321 32.43 -8.42 17.01
N VAL A 322 32.43 -7.88 15.79
CA VAL A 322 31.59 -8.34 14.67
C VAL A 322 32.26 -9.40 13.79
N SER A 323 33.48 -9.86 14.11
CA SER A 323 34.21 -10.87 13.32
C SER A 323 33.46 -12.19 13.17
N LYS A 324 32.58 -12.52 14.12
CA LYS A 324 31.64 -13.67 14.07
C LYS A 324 30.57 -13.54 12.97
N TYR A 325 30.32 -12.35 12.43
CA TYR A 325 29.30 -12.09 11.41
C TYR A 325 29.89 -11.69 10.05
N VAL A 326 31.16 -11.27 10.03
CA VAL A 326 31.85 -10.75 8.86
C VAL A 326 32.83 -11.80 8.35
N THR A 327 32.66 -12.21 7.10
CA THR A 327 33.53 -13.20 6.44
C THR A 327 34.61 -12.54 5.60
N GLU A 328 34.40 -11.29 5.18
CA GLU A 328 35.37 -10.51 4.42
C GLU A 328 35.25 -9.02 4.75
N THR A 329 36.37 -8.29 4.68
CA THR A 329 36.35 -6.83 4.82
C THR A 329 36.22 -6.18 3.46
N VAL A 330 35.23 -5.29 3.31
CA VAL A 330 35.02 -4.53 2.07
C VAL A 330 35.49 -3.08 2.21
N SER A 331 36.07 -2.53 1.13
CA SER A 331 36.44 -1.11 1.07
C SER A 331 35.22 -0.29 0.67
N CYS A 332 34.63 0.39 1.64
CA CYS A 332 33.36 1.08 1.46
C CYS A 332 33.52 2.41 0.71
N PRO A 333 32.68 2.69 -0.30
CA PRO A 333 32.54 4.03 -0.85
C PRO A 333 32.22 5.06 0.26
N ASP A 334 32.83 6.24 0.20
CA ASP A 334 32.74 7.25 1.27
C ASP A 334 31.31 7.74 1.51
N ASP A 335 30.51 7.88 0.44
CA ASP A 335 29.11 8.28 0.50
C ASP A 335 28.26 7.21 1.19
N LEU A 336 28.35 5.96 0.74
CA LEU A 336 27.64 4.82 1.33
C LEU A 336 28.03 4.64 2.80
N LYS A 337 29.32 4.74 3.12
CA LYS A 337 29.82 4.67 4.49
C LYS A 337 29.17 5.73 5.38
N LYS A 338 29.16 6.99 4.91
CA LYS A 338 28.56 8.10 5.64
C LYS A 338 27.06 7.89 5.89
N ASP A 339 26.34 7.39 4.89
CA ASP A 339 24.90 7.13 5.00
C ASP A 339 24.59 6.00 5.99
N LEU A 340 25.35 4.90 5.95
CA LEU A 340 25.27 3.78 6.89
C LEU A 340 25.58 4.21 8.34
N GLU A 341 26.64 5.01 8.54
CA GLU A 341 26.96 5.55 9.87
C GLU A 341 25.88 6.52 10.38
N THR A 342 25.28 7.30 9.48
CA THR A 342 24.23 8.26 9.83
C THR A 342 22.98 7.53 10.32
N ILE A 343 22.53 6.51 9.58
CA ILE A 343 21.35 5.74 10.00
C ILE A 343 21.61 4.94 11.27
N GLN A 344 22.81 4.38 11.45
CA GLN A 344 23.18 3.69 12.69
C GLN A 344 23.13 4.64 13.91
N LYS A 345 23.69 5.86 13.78
CA LYS A 345 23.62 6.88 14.84
C LYS A 345 22.19 7.29 15.16
N PHE A 346 21.32 7.38 14.16
CA PHE A 346 19.91 7.67 14.36
C PHE A 346 19.21 6.60 15.20
N PHE A 347 19.38 5.33 14.84
CA PHE A 347 18.81 4.22 15.62
C PHE A 347 19.47 4.08 17.00
N LYS A 348 20.75 4.41 17.15
CA LYS A 348 21.41 4.49 18.48
C LYS A 348 20.79 5.58 19.35
N GLN A 349 20.42 6.72 18.78
CA GLN A 349 19.69 7.77 19.49
C GLN A 349 18.26 7.33 19.84
N ASN A 350 17.56 6.65 18.94
CA ASN A 350 16.23 6.08 19.23
C ASN A 350 16.31 5.04 20.37
N HIS A 351 17.33 4.19 20.37
CA HIS A 351 17.61 3.25 21.47
C HIS A 351 17.90 3.96 22.80
N ALA A 352 18.66 5.05 22.79
CA ALA A 352 18.90 5.84 24.01
C ALA A 352 17.59 6.44 24.56
N GLN A 353 16.68 6.88 23.70
CA GLN A 353 15.33 7.36 24.09
C GLN A 353 14.50 6.21 24.69
N TYR A 354 14.57 5.01 24.09
CA TYR A 354 13.96 3.79 24.61
C TYR A 354 14.47 3.41 26.02
N LEU A 355 15.79 3.45 26.24
CA LEU A 355 16.36 3.20 27.56
C LEU A 355 15.88 4.21 28.61
N GLN A 356 15.69 5.48 28.23
CA GLN A 356 15.10 6.48 29.12
C GLN A 356 13.66 6.11 29.50
N MET A 357 12.86 5.60 28.55
CA MET A 357 11.50 5.12 28.84
C MET A 357 11.48 3.96 29.83
N TYR A 358 12.41 3.00 29.68
CA TYR A 358 12.61 1.91 30.64
C TYR A 358 12.98 2.43 32.03
N SER A 359 13.97 3.32 32.11
CA SER A 359 14.40 3.91 33.38
C SER A 359 13.29 4.71 34.08
N ALA A 360 12.35 5.27 33.31
CA ALA A 360 11.19 5.99 33.78
C ALA A 360 9.99 5.09 34.12
N GLY A 361 10.12 3.76 34.02
CA GLY A 361 9.06 2.80 34.32
C GLY A 361 7.88 2.83 33.34
N LYS A 362 8.06 3.37 32.13
CA LYS A 362 6.99 3.48 31.12
C LYS A 362 6.75 2.17 30.34
N CYS A 363 7.68 1.22 30.42
CA CYS A 363 7.65 -0.03 29.68
C CYS A 363 7.22 -1.17 30.59
N THR A 364 5.92 -1.46 30.60
CA THR A 364 5.28 -2.35 31.58
C THR A 364 4.64 -3.59 30.96
N LEU A 365 4.67 -3.73 29.63
CA LEU A 365 3.97 -4.81 28.92
C LEU A 365 4.64 -6.18 29.09
N THR A 366 5.95 -6.21 29.37
CA THR A 366 6.71 -7.42 29.68
C THR A 366 7.37 -7.26 31.05
N PRO A 367 6.64 -7.52 32.14
CA PRO A 367 7.18 -7.38 33.49
C PRO A 367 8.44 -8.24 33.66
N LYS A 368 9.55 -7.63 34.13
CA LYS A 368 10.85 -8.27 34.42
C LYS A 368 11.74 -8.62 33.22
N SER A 369 11.42 -8.16 32.00
CA SER A 369 12.37 -8.24 30.88
C SER A 369 13.37 -7.08 30.94
N ASP A 370 14.67 -7.37 30.83
CA ASP A 370 15.68 -6.35 30.61
C ASP A 370 15.48 -5.68 29.23
N PRO A 371 15.82 -4.39 29.08
CA PRO A 371 15.76 -3.73 27.78
C PRO A 371 16.73 -4.40 26.80
N VAL A 372 16.33 -4.50 25.54
CA VAL A 372 17.20 -5.03 24.49
C VAL A 372 18.44 -4.15 24.31
N GLN A 373 19.58 -4.75 23.99
CA GLN A 373 20.84 -4.03 23.81
C GLN A 373 20.97 -3.46 22.40
N PHE A 374 21.68 -2.32 22.26
CA PHE A 374 22.09 -1.83 20.94
C PHE A 374 23.34 -2.57 20.49
N ASN A 375 23.15 -3.72 19.85
CA ASN A 375 24.21 -4.51 19.23
C ASN A 375 23.99 -4.59 17.71
N TYR A 376 24.92 -5.20 17.00
CA TYR A 376 24.91 -5.36 15.56
C TYR A 376 23.58 -5.93 15.04
N TRP A 377 23.08 -7.00 15.67
CA TRP A 377 21.88 -7.68 15.20
C TRP A 377 20.60 -6.90 15.47
N GLU A 378 20.45 -6.41 16.70
CA GLU A 378 19.25 -5.64 17.05
C GLU A 378 19.19 -4.36 16.21
N ALA A 379 20.29 -3.64 16.06
CA ALA A 379 20.33 -2.43 15.23
C ALA A 379 19.92 -2.72 13.78
N ILE A 380 20.49 -3.75 13.14
CA ILE A 380 20.18 -4.11 11.76
C ILE A 380 18.70 -4.49 11.59
N LYS A 381 18.15 -5.29 12.52
CA LYS A 381 16.74 -5.67 12.50
C LYS A 381 15.82 -4.44 12.53
N HIS A 382 16.09 -3.50 13.43
CA HIS A 382 15.31 -2.25 13.52
C HIS A 382 15.50 -1.35 12.29
N ILE A 383 16.71 -1.30 11.73
CA ILE A 383 17.02 -0.49 10.54
C ILE A 383 16.27 -1.00 9.31
N TYR A 384 16.42 -2.28 8.94
CA TYR A 384 15.73 -2.84 7.76
C TYR A 384 14.21 -2.91 7.94
N GLY A 385 13.73 -3.07 9.17
CA GLY A 385 12.31 -3.00 9.49
C GLY A 385 11.75 -1.57 9.49
N TRP A 386 12.61 -0.55 9.59
CA TRP A 386 12.22 0.83 9.88
C TRP A 386 11.28 0.92 11.10
N VAL A 387 11.62 0.22 12.18
CA VAL A 387 10.80 0.13 13.39
C VAL A 387 11.56 0.65 14.61
N PRO A 388 10.95 1.47 15.49
CA PRO A 388 11.63 1.98 16.66
C PRO A 388 11.94 0.88 17.67
N PHE A 389 12.92 1.14 18.55
CA PHE A 389 13.08 0.37 19.78
C PHE A 389 11.94 0.70 20.73
N ASN A 390 11.08 -0.28 21.02
CA ASN A 390 9.89 -0.09 21.87
C ASN A 390 9.43 -1.37 22.57
N GLU A 391 10.29 -2.39 22.60
CA GLU A 391 10.06 -3.68 23.24
C GLU A 391 9.57 -3.47 24.67
N GLY A 392 8.45 -4.07 25.07
CA GLY A 392 7.88 -3.89 26.41
C GLY A 392 7.21 -2.53 26.69
N CYS A 393 7.27 -1.56 25.78
CA CYS A 393 6.70 -0.21 25.94
C CYS A 393 5.37 -0.01 25.19
N GLY A 394 5.08 -0.85 24.19
CA GLY A 394 3.87 -0.80 23.37
C GLY A 394 4.13 -0.26 21.96
N ALA A 395 3.29 -0.63 21.01
CA ALA A 395 3.54 -0.42 19.58
C ALA A 395 3.67 1.06 19.17
N ALA A 396 2.99 1.98 19.87
CA ALA A 396 3.06 3.43 19.59
C ALA A 396 4.18 4.16 20.37
N ALA A 397 4.94 3.46 21.21
CA ALA A 397 6.00 4.06 22.00
C ALA A 397 7.25 4.37 21.16
N ASN A 398 7.98 5.41 21.59
CA ASN A 398 9.27 5.83 21.04
C ASN A 398 9.29 6.03 19.51
N PRO A 399 8.31 6.75 18.92
CA PRO A 399 8.18 6.83 17.48
C PRO A 399 9.42 7.45 16.82
N LEU A 400 9.83 6.90 15.68
CA LEU A 400 11.01 7.39 14.92
C LEU A 400 10.87 8.87 14.52
N SER A 401 9.64 9.38 14.38
CA SER A 401 9.35 10.80 14.10
C SER A 401 9.91 11.76 15.15
N ASP A 402 10.08 11.28 16.39
CA ASP A 402 10.55 12.08 17.53
C ASP A 402 12.08 11.98 17.70
N THR A 403 12.73 11.08 16.97
CA THR A 403 14.19 10.91 16.99
C THR A 403 14.85 11.96 16.10
N LYS A 404 15.93 12.58 16.60
CA LYS A 404 16.75 13.57 15.86
C LYS A 404 18.21 13.41 16.24
N ILE A 405 19.10 13.57 15.25
CA ILE A 405 20.55 13.68 15.46
C ILE A 405 21.07 14.97 14.82
N SER A 406 22.33 15.34 15.09
CA SER A 406 22.90 16.58 14.58
C SER A 406 22.81 16.68 13.05
N GLY A 407 22.13 17.71 12.54
CA GLY A 407 21.96 17.97 11.10
C GLY A 407 20.90 17.13 10.38
N TRP A 408 20.20 16.26 11.12
CA TRP A 408 19.27 15.28 10.56
C TRP A 408 18.01 15.10 11.43
N ASP A 409 16.86 15.45 10.86
CA ASP A 409 15.54 15.09 11.40
C ASP A 409 15.00 13.82 10.73
N HIS A 410 13.85 13.34 11.21
CA HIS A 410 13.19 12.15 10.69
C HIS A 410 12.96 12.22 9.18
N ALA A 411 12.41 13.32 8.67
CA ALA A 411 12.09 13.46 7.24
C ALA A 411 13.34 13.35 6.37
N LYS A 412 14.45 13.99 6.79
CA LYS A 412 15.71 13.97 6.04
C LYS A 412 16.38 12.60 6.06
N ILE A 413 16.34 11.89 7.19
CA ILE A 413 16.91 10.54 7.32
C ILE A 413 16.07 9.51 6.59
N GLN A 414 14.74 9.53 6.78
CA GLN A 414 13.82 8.64 6.07
C GLN A 414 14.03 8.78 4.55
N SER A 415 14.16 10.02 4.09
CA SER A 415 14.47 10.30 2.71
C SER A 415 15.82 9.69 2.26
N MET A 416 16.91 9.89 2.99
CA MET A 416 18.20 9.26 2.65
C MET A 416 18.12 7.72 2.68
N TYR A 417 17.48 7.15 3.70
CA TYR A 417 17.29 5.71 3.83
C TYR A 417 16.55 5.12 2.63
N ILE A 418 15.49 5.78 2.19
CA ILE A 418 14.72 5.37 1.02
C ILE A 418 15.59 5.49 -0.25
N HIS A 419 16.05 6.69 -0.58
CA HIS A 419 16.58 6.94 -1.93
C HIS A 419 18.05 6.55 -2.09
N ASP A 420 18.85 6.72 -1.04
CA ASP A 420 20.30 6.57 -1.12
C ASP A 420 20.76 5.19 -0.65
N LEU A 421 19.98 4.52 0.22
CA LEU A 421 20.22 3.15 0.71
C LEU A 421 19.30 2.11 0.04
N GLN A 422 17.99 2.13 0.26
CA GLN A 422 17.08 1.08 -0.23
C GLN A 422 17.10 0.97 -1.78
N TYR A 423 17.10 2.10 -2.48
CA TYR A 423 17.18 2.15 -3.95
C TYR A 423 18.61 2.25 -4.50
N ASN A 424 19.64 1.95 -3.69
CA ASN A 424 21.03 2.14 -4.11
C ASN A 424 21.45 1.28 -5.31
N TYR A 425 20.69 0.23 -5.64
CA TYR A 425 20.88 -0.60 -6.83
C TYR A 425 20.77 0.17 -8.15
N GLN A 426 20.12 1.35 -8.13
CA GLN A 426 20.00 2.23 -9.31
C GLN A 426 21.29 3.00 -9.61
N LYS A 427 22.22 3.09 -8.64
CA LYS A 427 23.52 3.74 -8.84
C LYS A 427 24.41 2.81 -9.68
N PRO A 428 24.98 3.26 -10.83
CA PRO A 428 25.81 2.41 -11.70
C PRO A 428 27.05 1.79 -11.01
N THR A 429 27.50 2.40 -9.92
CA THR A 429 28.66 1.95 -9.12
C THR A 429 28.32 0.87 -8.09
N THR A 430 27.03 0.55 -7.89
CA THR A 430 26.60 -0.43 -6.89
C THR A 430 26.80 -1.85 -7.39
N THR A 431 27.76 -2.55 -6.79
CA THR A 431 27.96 -3.99 -6.96
C THR A 431 27.18 -4.79 -5.92
N ALA A 432 27.13 -6.12 -6.05
CA ALA A 432 26.50 -7.01 -5.08
C ALA A 432 27.04 -6.82 -3.64
N ALA A 433 28.34 -6.54 -3.49
CA ALA A 433 28.97 -6.29 -2.20
C ALA A 433 28.55 -4.97 -1.53
N PHE A 434 27.99 -4.04 -2.30
CA PHE A 434 27.58 -2.71 -1.82
C PHE A 434 26.06 -2.49 -1.83
N MET A 435 25.29 -3.52 -2.20
CA MET A 435 23.85 -3.43 -2.26
C MET A 435 23.27 -3.44 -0.84
N PHE A 436 22.52 -2.40 -0.49
CA PHE A 436 21.93 -2.30 0.83
C PHE A 436 20.83 -3.35 1.00
N ASN A 437 19.91 -3.42 0.04
CA ASN A 437 18.81 -4.38 0.08
C ASN A 437 18.55 -4.98 -1.31
N PRO A 438 19.15 -6.15 -1.62
CA PRO A 438 18.96 -6.83 -2.91
C PRO A 438 17.50 -7.14 -3.26
N TYR A 439 16.67 -7.33 -2.24
CA TYR A 439 15.24 -7.59 -2.40
C TYR A 439 14.50 -6.43 -3.08
N VAL A 440 14.89 -5.18 -2.84
CA VAL A 440 14.25 -4.01 -3.48
C VAL A 440 14.44 -4.06 -4.99
N LYS A 441 15.62 -4.50 -5.46
CA LYS A 441 15.85 -4.70 -6.90
C LYS A 441 14.94 -5.79 -7.47
N LEU A 442 14.72 -6.89 -6.76
CA LEU A 442 13.78 -7.94 -7.19
C LEU A 442 12.37 -7.39 -7.42
N ILE A 443 11.87 -6.55 -6.51
CA ILE A 443 10.50 -6.03 -6.56
C ILE A 443 10.31 -5.02 -7.70
N HIS A 444 11.23 -4.05 -7.85
CA HIS A 444 10.97 -2.86 -8.66
C HIS A 444 11.69 -2.81 -10.01
N ASP A 445 12.76 -3.57 -10.21
CA ASP A 445 13.57 -3.49 -11.42
C ASP A 445 12.89 -4.25 -12.58
N ASP A 446 13.04 -3.72 -13.78
CA ASP A 446 12.48 -4.26 -15.01
C ASP A 446 13.10 -5.61 -15.42
N SER A 447 14.29 -5.93 -14.88
CA SER A 447 14.93 -7.23 -15.04
C SER A 447 14.21 -8.35 -14.29
N TYR A 448 13.27 -8.03 -13.38
CA TYR A 448 12.57 -8.99 -12.53
C TYR A 448 11.05 -8.72 -12.51
N LEU A 449 10.50 -8.24 -11.39
CA LEU A 449 9.05 -8.17 -11.18
C LEU A 449 8.43 -6.85 -11.67
N SER A 450 9.19 -5.75 -11.73
CA SER A 450 8.75 -4.44 -12.22
C SER A 450 7.45 -3.94 -11.55
N MET A 451 7.31 -4.10 -10.23
CA MET A 451 6.07 -3.78 -9.50
C MET A 451 6.12 -2.42 -8.83
N ASP A 452 5.01 -1.69 -8.91
CA ASP A 452 4.71 -0.55 -8.04
C ASP A 452 4.00 -1.05 -6.78
N ALA A 453 4.78 -1.56 -5.83
CA ALA A 453 4.30 -2.18 -4.60
C ALA A 453 5.32 -1.97 -3.47
N TYR A 454 4.96 -2.20 -2.20
CA TYR A 454 5.93 -1.99 -1.11
C TYR A 454 7.08 -3.01 -1.14
N GLY A 455 8.30 -2.56 -1.42
CA GLY A 455 9.51 -3.40 -1.25
C GLY A 455 10.07 -3.43 0.19
N PHE A 456 9.67 -2.47 1.03
CA PHE A 456 10.09 -2.30 2.43
C PHE A 456 9.16 -1.32 3.17
N SER A 457 9.24 -1.22 4.51
CA SER A 457 8.22 -0.63 5.40
C SER A 457 7.87 0.86 5.20
N VAL A 458 8.66 1.63 4.45
CA VAL A 458 8.40 3.07 4.21
C VAL A 458 8.52 3.43 2.73
N ASP A 459 8.22 2.47 1.86
CA ASP A 459 8.19 2.67 0.42
C ASP A 459 6.86 3.32 -0.07
N ASP A 460 6.30 4.22 0.74
CA ASP A 460 4.94 4.76 0.58
C ASP A 460 4.75 5.46 -0.77
N ALA A 461 5.80 6.12 -1.28
CA ALA A 461 5.69 6.85 -2.53
C ALA A 461 5.36 5.93 -3.70
N VAL A 462 5.81 4.67 -3.66
CA VAL A 462 5.64 3.67 -4.71
C VAL A 462 4.53 2.67 -4.37
N GLY A 463 4.41 2.27 -3.10
CA GLY A 463 3.58 1.14 -2.68
C GLY A 463 2.14 1.48 -2.27
N PHE A 464 1.84 2.71 -1.86
CA PHE A 464 0.49 3.07 -1.36
C PHE A 464 -0.30 3.94 -2.32
N MET A 465 -1.53 3.51 -2.58
CA MET A 465 -2.50 4.25 -3.37
C MET A 465 -3.71 4.62 -2.51
N SER A 466 -4.21 5.85 -2.65
CA SER A 466 -5.47 6.32 -2.06
C SER A 466 -6.22 7.09 -3.12
N GLU A 467 -7.25 6.45 -3.68
CA GLU A 467 -7.91 6.92 -4.89
C GLU A 467 -9.43 6.86 -4.72
N LEU A 468 -10.17 7.69 -5.45
CA LEU A 468 -11.63 7.64 -5.46
C LEU A 468 -12.10 6.27 -5.95
N GLY A 469 -13.06 5.66 -5.25
CA GLY A 469 -13.66 4.40 -5.67
C GLY A 469 -14.69 3.84 -4.70
N ASP A 470 -15.56 2.97 -5.22
CA ASP A 470 -16.62 2.29 -4.47
C ASP A 470 -16.17 0.92 -3.93
N GLY A 471 -14.88 0.62 -4.05
CA GLY A 471 -14.32 -0.68 -3.72
C GLY A 471 -13.00 -0.92 -4.45
N LEU A 472 -12.53 -2.15 -4.37
CA LEU A 472 -11.29 -2.60 -5.00
C LEU A 472 -11.56 -3.84 -5.86
N ILE A 473 -10.75 -3.97 -6.91
CA ILE A 473 -10.68 -5.14 -7.76
C ILE A 473 -9.29 -5.73 -7.62
N PHE A 474 -9.23 -6.98 -7.17
CA PHE A 474 -8.04 -7.81 -7.11
C PHE A 474 -8.07 -8.75 -8.31
N ALA A 475 -6.98 -8.80 -9.06
CA ALA A 475 -6.82 -9.74 -10.17
C ALA A 475 -5.52 -10.53 -9.95
N VAL A 476 -5.63 -11.86 -9.99
CA VAL A 476 -4.51 -12.77 -9.74
C VAL A 476 -4.10 -13.41 -11.05
N GLY A 477 -2.82 -13.30 -11.42
CA GLY A 477 -2.28 -13.96 -12.60
C GLY A 477 -2.68 -13.40 -13.96
N GLY A 478 -3.23 -12.18 -14.02
CA GLY A 478 -3.68 -11.55 -15.27
C GLY A 478 -4.50 -10.27 -15.02
N SER A 479 -4.75 -9.49 -16.08
CA SER A 479 -5.43 -8.19 -15.98
C SER A 479 -6.95 -8.23 -16.10
N ASN A 480 -7.54 -9.37 -16.48
CA ASN A 480 -8.97 -9.47 -16.69
C ASN A 480 -9.76 -9.13 -15.41
N GLY A 481 -10.82 -8.35 -15.58
CA GLY A 481 -11.64 -7.81 -14.49
C GLY A 481 -11.23 -6.42 -14.00
N LEU A 482 -9.97 -5.99 -14.19
CA LEU A 482 -9.53 -4.64 -13.85
C LEU A 482 -10.17 -3.62 -14.81
N GLU A 483 -10.67 -2.51 -14.26
CA GLU A 483 -11.26 -1.41 -15.07
C GLU A 483 -10.21 -0.71 -15.93
N ASN A 484 -9.01 -0.52 -15.37
CA ASN A 484 -7.83 -0.10 -16.10
C ASN A 484 -6.80 -1.24 -16.11
N GLN A 485 -6.60 -1.83 -17.28
CA GLN A 485 -5.69 -2.96 -17.45
C GLN A 485 -4.23 -2.53 -17.63
N ARG A 486 -3.90 -1.26 -17.39
CA ARG A 486 -2.52 -0.76 -17.42
C ARG A 486 -2.03 -0.52 -16.00
N GLN A 487 -0.75 -0.81 -15.79
CA GLN A 487 -0.10 -0.52 -14.54
C GLN A 487 -0.12 0.99 -14.26
N PHE A 488 -0.34 1.34 -13.01
CA PHE A 488 -0.28 2.71 -12.56
C PHE A 488 1.13 3.27 -12.76
N ASN A 489 1.25 4.49 -13.26
CA ASN A 489 2.54 5.16 -13.39
C ASN A 489 2.36 6.68 -13.22
N TYR A 490 3.02 7.25 -12.21
CA TYR A 490 2.97 8.70 -11.97
C TYR A 490 3.45 9.53 -13.16
N ARG A 491 4.35 8.99 -14.00
CA ARG A 491 4.87 9.67 -15.19
C ARG A 491 3.87 9.68 -16.34
N ASP A 492 2.96 8.70 -16.41
CA ASP A 492 1.96 8.59 -17.49
C ASP A 492 0.74 9.47 -17.27
N GLY A 493 0.49 9.85 -16.01
CA GLY A 493 -0.68 10.60 -15.57
C GLY A 493 -0.42 12.03 -15.15
N PHE A 494 -1.46 12.63 -14.57
CA PHE A 494 -1.44 13.93 -13.90
C PHE A 494 -2.65 14.11 -12.98
N SER A 495 -2.54 15.02 -12.02
CA SER A 495 -3.67 15.50 -11.24
C SER A 495 -4.21 16.80 -11.82
N VAL A 496 -5.52 16.89 -12.01
CA VAL A 496 -6.22 18.15 -12.26
C VAL A 496 -6.43 18.82 -10.91
N ALA A 497 -5.93 20.04 -10.76
CA ALA A 497 -6.10 20.85 -9.55
C ALA A 497 -6.93 22.08 -9.87
N ILE A 498 -8.01 22.29 -9.12
CA ILE A 498 -8.92 23.43 -9.29
C ILE A 498 -8.82 24.33 -8.07
N GLY A 499 -8.74 25.64 -8.28
CA GLY A 499 -8.73 26.59 -7.17
C GLY A 499 -9.98 26.47 -6.29
N VAL A 500 -9.80 26.43 -4.97
CA VAL A 500 -10.92 26.53 -4.02
C VAL A 500 -11.32 28.01 -3.90
N PRO A 501 -12.60 28.38 -4.13
CA PRO A 501 -13.05 29.75 -3.93
C PRO A 501 -12.78 30.25 -2.50
N GLN A 502 -12.34 31.50 -2.36
CA GLN A 502 -12.07 32.09 -1.04
C GLN A 502 -13.27 31.99 -0.07
N SER A 503 -14.49 32.12 -0.59
CA SER A 503 -15.75 31.99 0.17
C SER A 503 -16.03 30.58 0.68
N MET A 504 -15.31 29.57 0.18
CA MET A 504 -15.51 28.15 0.47
C MET A 504 -14.34 27.50 1.21
N LEU A 505 -13.28 28.24 1.57
CA LEU A 505 -12.10 27.66 2.24
C LEU A 505 -12.41 26.93 3.56
N ASP A 506 -13.39 27.43 4.31
CA ASP A 506 -13.83 26.82 5.57
C ASP A 506 -14.99 25.80 5.38
N GLN A 507 -15.45 25.59 4.14
CA GLN A 507 -16.57 24.70 3.80
C GLN A 507 -16.09 23.34 3.33
N ILE A 508 -15.32 22.64 4.17
CA ILE A 508 -14.62 21.40 3.80
C ILE A 508 -15.55 20.23 3.41
N ASN A 509 -16.85 20.33 3.71
CA ASN A 509 -17.89 19.37 3.37
C ASN A 509 -18.70 19.77 2.13
N THR A 510 -18.42 20.92 1.51
CA THR A 510 -19.16 21.39 0.34
C THR A 510 -18.44 21.02 -0.95
N PRO A 511 -19.07 20.24 -1.84
CA PRO A 511 -18.44 19.77 -3.06
C PRO A 511 -18.12 20.92 -4.04
N LEU A 512 -17.23 20.66 -4.99
CA LEU A 512 -16.88 21.60 -6.07
C LEU A 512 -17.18 21.03 -7.46
N ILE A 513 -17.07 19.71 -7.59
CA ILE A 513 -17.18 18.97 -8.85
C ILE A 513 -18.24 17.89 -8.63
N LYS A 514 -19.10 17.67 -9.63
CA LYS A 514 -20.12 16.60 -9.63
C LYS A 514 -19.59 15.30 -10.21
N LYS A 515 -18.83 15.38 -11.29
CA LYS A 515 -18.33 14.24 -12.06
C LYS A 515 -17.19 14.66 -12.98
N TYR A 516 -16.40 13.68 -13.42
CA TYR A 516 -15.36 13.87 -14.42
C TYR A 516 -15.20 12.65 -15.34
N GLY A 517 -14.53 12.87 -16.46
CA GLY A 517 -14.14 11.80 -17.36
C GLY A 517 -13.00 12.15 -18.29
N VAL A 518 -12.44 11.11 -18.89
CA VAL A 518 -11.32 11.17 -19.82
C VAL A 518 -11.64 10.30 -21.02
N CYS A 519 -11.35 10.82 -22.21
CA CYS A 519 -11.45 10.09 -23.45
C CYS A 519 -10.14 10.22 -24.22
N VAL A 520 -9.59 9.09 -24.67
CA VAL A 520 -8.41 9.05 -25.54
C VAL A 520 -8.87 9.23 -26.98
N MET A 521 -8.32 10.22 -27.67
CA MET A 521 -8.72 10.50 -29.05
C MET A 521 -8.31 9.35 -29.97
N ASN A 522 -9.11 9.14 -31.01
CA ASN A 522 -8.93 8.09 -32.03
C ASN A 522 -8.94 6.65 -31.49
N GLN A 523 -9.35 6.43 -30.23
CA GLN A 523 -9.40 5.09 -29.65
C GLN A 523 -10.80 4.44 -29.73
N ASP A 524 -11.86 5.21 -29.51
CA ASP A 524 -13.25 4.73 -29.63
C ASP A 524 -13.74 4.89 -31.08
N PRO A 525 -14.02 3.80 -31.83
CA PRO A 525 -14.51 3.88 -33.21
C PRO A 525 -15.83 4.68 -33.34
N ASP A 526 -16.64 4.70 -32.28
CA ASP A 526 -17.92 5.41 -32.25
C ASP A 526 -17.79 6.84 -31.69
N ASP A 527 -16.59 7.25 -31.27
CA ASP A 527 -16.31 8.59 -30.76
C ASP A 527 -14.84 9.01 -30.93
N LEU A 528 -14.32 8.92 -32.15
CA LEU A 528 -12.90 9.18 -32.46
C LEU A 528 -12.43 10.57 -31.98
N ASP A 529 -13.29 11.58 -32.06
CA ASP A 529 -12.98 12.95 -31.65
C ASP A 529 -13.32 13.21 -30.17
N CYS A 530 -13.71 12.20 -29.41
CA CYS A 530 -14.18 12.32 -28.02
C CYS A 530 -15.28 13.39 -27.88
N LYS A 531 -16.29 13.42 -28.76
CA LYS A 531 -17.40 14.38 -28.75
C LYS A 531 -18.48 14.03 -27.73
N LYS A 532 -18.66 12.76 -27.37
CA LYS A 532 -19.64 12.36 -26.36
C LYS A 532 -19.23 12.92 -24.99
N ASP A 533 -20.22 13.33 -24.19
CA ASP A 533 -20.01 13.76 -22.81
C ASP A 533 -19.82 12.54 -21.90
N LYS A 534 -18.65 11.89 -22.02
CA LYS A 534 -18.26 10.74 -21.21
C LYS A 534 -17.60 11.23 -19.92
N GLN A 535 -18.35 11.13 -18.81
CA GLN A 535 -17.92 11.47 -17.46
C GLN A 535 -18.28 10.33 -16.52
N ASP A 536 -17.43 9.30 -16.51
CA ASP A 536 -17.71 8.00 -15.89
C ASP A 536 -17.56 8.00 -14.37
N VAL A 537 -16.88 9.00 -13.79
CA VAL A 537 -16.64 9.07 -12.35
C VAL A 537 -17.51 10.13 -11.72
N THR A 538 -18.35 9.73 -10.77
CA THR A 538 -19.13 10.64 -9.92
C THR A 538 -18.31 11.04 -8.71
N MET A 539 -18.28 12.33 -8.42
CA MET A 539 -17.57 12.87 -7.27
C MET A 539 -18.46 12.82 -6.02
N PRO A 540 -17.89 12.61 -4.83
CA PRO A 540 -18.60 12.70 -3.56
C PRO A 540 -19.29 14.06 -3.38
N ASP A 541 -20.50 14.05 -2.83
CA ASP A 541 -21.31 15.25 -2.58
C ASP A 541 -21.17 15.79 -1.14
N ASN A 542 -20.37 15.12 -0.31
CA ASN A 542 -20.18 15.40 1.11
C ASN A 542 -18.76 15.87 1.47
N SER A 543 -17.90 16.10 0.47
CA SER A 543 -16.52 16.56 0.67
C SER A 543 -16.11 17.60 -0.38
N GLN A 544 -15.32 18.59 0.06
CA GLN A 544 -14.69 19.54 -0.83
C GLN A 544 -13.46 18.92 -1.50
N ILE A 545 -13.67 18.31 -2.67
CA ILE A 545 -12.58 17.76 -3.49
C ILE A 545 -12.30 18.72 -4.65
N ALA A 546 -11.13 19.37 -4.59
CA ALA A 546 -10.72 20.44 -5.50
C ALA A 546 -9.86 19.93 -6.67
N GLY A 547 -10.26 18.81 -7.27
CA GLY A 547 -9.48 18.16 -8.32
C GLY A 547 -9.74 16.67 -8.43
N PHE A 548 -9.00 16.01 -9.30
CA PHE A 548 -9.04 14.55 -9.48
C PHE A 548 -7.76 14.07 -10.18
N ARG A 549 -7.45 12.79 -10.07
CA ARG A 549 -6.29 12.17 -10.73
C ARG A 549 -6.72 11.52 -12.05
N VAL A 550 -5.92 11.74 -13.08
CA VAL A 550 -5.87 10.92 -14.28
C VAL A 550 -4.58 10.10 -14.17
N GLY A 551 -4.70 8.81 -13.84
CA GLY A 551 -3.60 7.92 -13.53
C GLY A 551 -2.86 7.44 -14.78
N THR A 552 -3.26 6.30 -15.36
CA THR A 552 -2.59 5.76 -16.55
C THR A 552 -3.56 5.75 -17.72
N VAL A 553 -3.20 6.43 -18.81
CA VAL A 553 -3.98 6.49 -20.05
C VAL A 553 -3.35 5.66 -21.15
N ALA A 554 -4.14 5.29 -22.16
CA ALA A 554 -3.65 4.44 -23.23
C ALA A 554 -2.66 5.13 -24.17
N ASP A 555 -2.97 6.39 -24.52
CA ASP A 555 -2.17 7.24 -25.38
C ASP A 555 -2.57 8.71 -25.19
N TYR A 556 -1.82 9.63 -25.80
CA TYR A 556 -2.15 11.04 -25.98
C TYR A 556 -2.33 11.34 -27.49
N PRO A 557 -3.22 12.25 -27.91
CA PRO A 557 -3.93 13.23 -27.10
C PRO A 557 -5.19 12.68 -26.40
N ILE A 558 -5.50 13.24 -25.23
CA ILE A 558 -6.72 12.93 -24.47
C ILE A 558 -7.57 14.18 -24.27
N LYS A 559 -8.89 13.99 -24.20
CA LYS A 559 -9.85 15.02 -23.82
C LYS A 559 -10.36 14.75 -22.41
N VAL A 560 -10.23 15.75 -21.54
CA VAL A 560 -10.71 15.71 -20.16
C VAL A 560 -11.97 16.56 -20.04
N ARG A 561 -12.96 16.06 -19.30
CA ARG A 561 -14.17 16.78 -18.95
C ARG A 561 -14.46 16.68 -17.46
N PHE A 562 -15.03 17.74 -16.91
CA PHE A 562 -15.67 17.69 -15.59
C PHE A 562 -16.83 18.68 -15.50
N THR A 563 -17.75 18.44 -14.56
CA THR A 563 -18.93 19.28 -14.34
C THR A 563 -18.93 19.84 -12.92
N ASP A 564 -19.18 21.14 -12.77
CA ASP A 564 -19.31 21.79 -11.45
C ASP A 564 -20.74 21.75 -10.88
N LEU A 565 -20.92 22.32 -9.70
CA LEU A 565 -22.22 22.33 -9.02
C LEU A 565 -23.33 23.10 -9.74
N LYS A 566 -22.99 24.01 -10.66
CA LYS A 566 -23.95 24.79 -11.46
C LYS A 566 -24.21 24.19 -12.84
N ASP A 567 -23.74 22.96 -13.05
CA ASP A 567 -23.83 22.24 -14.32
C ASP A 567 -23.05 22.93 -15.45
N ASN A 568 -22.03 23.73 -15.10
CA ASN A 568 -21.06 24.15 -16.11
C ASN A 568 -20.15 22.96 -16.43
N VAL A 569 -19.89 22.73 -17.72
CA VAL A 569 -19.03 21.66 -18.22
C VAL A 569 -17.71 22.25 -18.70
N TYR A 570 -16.62 21.80 -18.10
CA TYR A 570 -15.26 22.21 -18.40
C TYR A 570 -14.64 21.14 -19.28
N THR A 571 -14.06 21.53 -20.41
CA THR A 571 -13.42 20.63 -21.37
C THR A 571 -12.03 21.18 -21.71
N PHE A 572 -11.01 20.34 -21.72
CA PHE A 572 -9.69 20.67 -22.24
C PHE A 572 -9.01 19.44 -22.84
N VAL A 573 -8.04 19.68 -23.74
CA VAL A 573 -7.27 18.62 -24.39
C VAL A 573 -5.84 18.65 -23.86
N VAL A 574 -5.34 17.47 -23.49
CA VAL A 574 -3.93 17.24 -23.18
C VAL A 574 -3.29 16.55 -24.38
N ASN A 575 -2.41 17.24 -25.09
CA ASN A 575 -1.92 16.78 -26.39
C ASN A 575 -0.82 15.73 -26.28
N THR A 576 -0.01 15.82 -25.21
CA THR A 576 1.21 15.04 -25.07
C THR A 576 1.49 14.74 -23.61
N LYS A 577 2.28 13.70 -23.37
CA LYS A 577 2.78 13.31 -22.06
C LYS A 577 3.71 14.39 -21.50
N PHE A 578 3.76 14.51 -20.18
CA PHE A 578 4.68 15.42 -19.50
C PHE A 578 6.13 14.96 -19.72
N ALA A 579 6.99 15.86 -20.21
CA ALA A 579 8.41 15.58 -20.26
C ALA A 579 8.97 15.39 -18.83
N PRO A 580 9.86 14.41 -18.59
CA PRO A 580 10.42 14.18 -17.27
C PRO A 580 11.29 15.36 -16.83
N CYS A 581 11.19 15.72 -15.55
CA CYS A 581 12.09 16.69 -14.93
C CYS A 581 13.38 15.97 -14.51
N THR A 582 14.51 16.23 -15.19
CA THR A 582 15.78 15.58 -14.85
C THR A 582 16.39 16.16 -13.56
N ASP A 583 17.41 15.51 -13.01
CA ASP A 583 18.04 15.93 -11.75
C ASP A 583 18.70 17.32 -11.81
N ASP A 584 19.20 17.70 -12.99
CA ASP A 584 19.91 18.96 -13.19
C ASP A 584 18.99 20.14 -13.57
N MET A 585 17.67 19.91 -13.70
CA MET A 585 16.71 20.93 -14.11
C MET A 585 16.17 21.71 -12.90
N ASP A 586 15.99 23.02 -13.07
CA ASP A 586 15.23 23.85 -12.14
C ASP A 586 13.76 23.39 -12.14
N PRO A 587 13.19 22.98 -10.99
CA PRO A 587 11.80 22.52 -10.91
C PRO A 587 10.79 23.54 -11.44
N SER A 588 11.09 24.85 -11.39
CA SER A 588 10.22 25.89 -11.94
C SER A 588 10.09 25.84 -13.47
N GLN A 589 11.03 25.18 -14.15
CA GLN A 589 11.07 24.97 -15.60
C GLN A 589 10.43 23.63 -16.02
N CYS A 590 9.95 22.84 -15.06
CA CYS A 590 9.39 21.53 -15.29
C CYS A 590 7.85 21.57 -15.40
N PRO A 591 7.24 20.90 -16.40
CA PRO A 591 7.87 20.12 -17.47
C PRO A 591 8.42 21.00 -18.62
N SER A 592 9.47 20.53 -19.32
CA SER A 592 10.09 21.29 -20.41
C SER A 592 9.18 21.52 -21.63
N ASN A 593 8.19 20.65 -21.86
CA ASN A 593 7.22 20.75 -22.94
C ASN A 593 5.90 21.43 -22.51
N LYS A 594 5.93 22.29 -21.48
CA LYS A 594 4.74 22.93 -20.89
C LYS A 594 3.79 23.61 -21.88
N SER A 595 4.32 24.24 -22.94
CA SER A 595 3.51 24.91 -23.97
C SER A 595 2.66 23.95 -24.79
N ASP A 596 3.08 22.68 -24.89
CA ASP A 596 2.52 21.71 -25.81
C ASP A 596 1.52 20.78 -25.10
N ILE A 597 1.57 20.70 -23.77
CA ILE A 597 0.74 19.80 -22.96
C ILE A 597 -0.74 20.17 -23.08
N VAL A 598 -1.14 21.39 -22.75
CA VAL A 598 -2.56 21.79 -22.79
C VAL A 598 -2.84 22.65 -24.02
N ASN A 599 -3.75 22.17 -24.87
CA ASN A 599 -4.27 22.98 -25.98
C ASN A 599 -5.29 24.00 -25.43
N LYS A 600 -4.81 25.18 -25.05
CA LYS A 600 -5.63 26.27 -24.51
C LYS A 600 -6.70 26.76 -25.49
N GLN A 601 -6.50 26.61 -26.80
CA GLN A 601 -7.47 27.01 -27.83
C GLN A 601 -8.65 26.03 -27.93
N SER A 602 -8.41 24.75 -27.63
CA SER A 602 -9.46 23.72 -27.58
C SER A 602 -10.22 23.68 -26.25
N CYS A 603 -9.74 24.40 -25.24
CA CYS A 603 -10.36 24.47 -23.93
C CYS A 603 -11.66 25.29 -24.00
N LEU A 604 -12.70 24.81 -23.33
CA LEU A 604 -14.04 25.39 -23.34
C LEU A 604 -14.75 25.14 -22.01
N VAL A 605 -15.48 26.14 -21.54
CA VAL A 605 -16.47 25.99 -20.47
C VAL A 605 -17.84 26.34 -21.04
N THR A 606 -18.80 25.42 -20.95
CA THR A 606 -20.20 25.66 -21.32
C THR A 606 -21.08 25.71 -20.07
N ASP A 607 -22.08 26.57 -20.07
CA ASP A 607 -23.07 26.64 -19.00
C ASP A 607 -24.07 25.46 -19.05
N SER A 608 -24.99 25.44 -18.09
CA SER A 608 -26.06 24.44 -17.98
C SER A 608 -27.02 24.39 -19.18
N LYS A 609 -26.98 25.39 -20.07
CA LYS A 609 -27.75 25.46 -21.33
C LYS A 609 -26.91 25.07 -22.55
N GLY A 610 -25.66 24.65 -22.35
CA GLY A 610 -24.71 24.31 -23.41
C GLY A 610 -24.14 25.52 -24.14
N GLN A 611 -24.32 26.74 -23.62
CA GLN A 611 -23.75 27.95 -24.21
C GLN A 611 -22.36 28.20 -23.66
N LYS A 612 -21.45 28.78 -24.47
CA LYS A 612 -20.11 29.14 -23.99
C LYS A 612 -20.21 30.12 -22.81
N HIS A 613 -19.65 29.75 -21.68
CA HIS A 613 -19.63 30.60 -20.49
C HIS A 613 -18.78 31.87 -20.75
N PRO A 614 -19.21 33.08 -20.33
CA PRO A 614 -18.48 34.32 -20.60
C PRO A 614 -17.02 34.31 -20.15
N LYS A 615 -16.74 33.65 -19.02
CA LYS A 615 -15.40 33.51 -18.42
C LYS A 615 -14.62 32.29 -18.90
N SER A 616 -15.14 31.57 -19.91
CA SER A 616 -14.49 30.37 -20.46
C SER A 616 -13.08 30.66 -20.96
N ASN A 617 -12.86 31.77 -21.67
CA ASN A 617 -11.54 32.10 -22.21
C ASN A 617 -10.54 32.35 -21.07
N ASP A 618 -10.91 33.14 -20.08
CA ASP A 618 -10.04 33.49 -18.96
C ASP A 618 -9.66 32.26 -18.13
N TRP A 619 -10.61 31.37 -17.88
CA TRP A 619 -10.34 30.11 -17.19
C TRP A 619 -9.34 29.24 -17.97
N CYS A 620 -9.56 29.09 -19.28
CA CYS A 620 -8.70 28.30 -20.16
C CYS A 620 -7.28 28.86 -20.32
N GLN A 621 -7.12 30.19 -20.38
CA GLN A 621 -5.80 30.81 -20.52
C GLN A 621 -4.90 30.59 -19.30
N ASN A 622 -5.50 30.37 -18.14
CA ASN A 622 -4.79 30.14 -16.88
C ASN A 622 -4.49 28.67 -16.59
N ALA A 623 -4.73 27.75 -17.54
CA ALA A 623 -4.25 26.38 -17.42
C ALA A 623 -2.72 26.36 -17.26
N ASN A 624 -2.24 25.69 -16.21
CA ASN A 624 -0.83 25.67 -15.81
C ASN A 624 -0.33 24.22 -15.61
N PRO A 625 0.23 23.58 -16.65
CA PRO A 625 0.95 22.32 -16.50
C PRO A 625 2.20 22.54 -15.65
N ASN A 626 2.38 21.75 -14.61
CA ASN A 626 3.52 21.83 -13.71
C ASN A 626 3.86 20.46 -13.12
N GLN A 627 5.03 20.36 -12.50
CA GLN A 627 5.50 19.14 -11.86
C GLN A 627 5.94 19.42 -10.44
N GLN A 628 5.59 18.52 -9.52
CA GLN A 628 6.17 18.45 -8.21
C GLN A 628 7.13 17.26 -8.18
N LYS A 629 8.41 17.54 -7.97
CA LYS A 629 9.41 16.50 -7.80
C LYS A 629 9.40 16.03 -6.36
N GLU A 630 9.04 14.77 -6.17
CA GLU A 630 9.40 14.00 -4.99
C GLU A 630 10.64 13.17 -5.36
N LYS A 631 11.50 12.83 -4.41
CA LYS A 631 12.79 12.21 -4.74
C LYS A 631 12.66 10.86 -5.47
N GLN A 632 11.61 10.10 -5.21
CA GLN A 632 11.30 8.82 -5.87
C GLN A 632 10.52 9.00 -7.18
N LEU A 633 9.64 10.00 -7.24
CA LEU A 633 8.60 10.10 -8.25
C LEU A 633 8.32 11.56 -8.59
N THR A 634 8.02 11.82 -9.86
CA THR A 634 7.54 13.14 -10.29
C THR A 634 6.03 13.09 -10.41
N LYS A 635 5.35 13.96 -9.68
CA LYS A 635 3.89 14.13 -9.76
C LYS A 635 3.59 15.25 -10.75
N ASN A 636 2.82 14.94 -11.79
CA ASN A 636 2.38 15.90 -12.78
C ASN A 636 1.06 16.55 -12.35
N PHE A 637 0.89 17.84 -12.64
CA PHE A 637 -0.33 18.57 -12.37
C PHE A 637 -0.74 19.43 -13.57
N ILE A 638 -2.05 19.59 -13.74
CA ILE A 638 -2.62 20.66 -14.55
C ILE A 638 -3.49 21.49 -13.61
N SER A 639 -2.99 22.65 -13.22
CA SER A 639 -3.68 23.55 -12.31
C SER A 639 -4.53 24.56 -13.07
N PHE A 640 -5.73 24.81 -12.58
CA PHE A 640 -6.68 25.79 -13.09
C PHE A 640 -7.13 26.75 -11.98
N PRO A 641 -7.64 27.94 -12.34
CA PRO A 641 -8.33 28.81 -11.39
C PRO A 641 -9.57 28.13 -10.77
N GLN A 642 -10.17 28.82 -9.81
CA GLN A 642 -11.47 28.45 -9.26
C GLN A 642 -12.59 28.35 -10.33
N PRO A 643 -13.70 27.65 -10.05
CA PRO A 643 -14.80 27.50 -11.00
C PRO A 643 -15.29 28.85 -11.54
N VAL A 644 -15.77 28.89 -12.79
CA VAL A 644 -16.02 30.14 -13.54
C VAL A 644 -17.01 31.08 -12.85
N ASP A 645 -17.96 30.55 -12.09
CA ASP A 645 -18.94 31.34 -11.34
C ASP A 645 -18.33 32.12 -10.17
N PHE A 646 -17.14 31.73 -9.71
CA PHE A 646 -16.43 32.41 -8.64
C PHE A 646 -15.31 33.32 -9.13
N MET A 647 -14.89 33.21 -10.40
CA MET A 647 -13.90 34.13 -10.97
C MET A 647 -14.44 35.56 -10.96
N ASN A 648 -13.59 36.57 -10.76
CA ASN A 648 -14.01 37.98 -10.76
C ASN A 648 -14.26 38.49 -12.18
#